data_AF-A0AAE1I7Z7-F1
#
_entry.id   AF-A0AAE1I7Z7-F1
#
_cell.length_a   1.000
_cell.length_b   1.000
_cell.length_c   1.000
_cell.angle_alpha   90.00
_cell.angle_beta   90.00
_cell.angle_gamma   90.00
#
_symmetry.space_group_name_H-M   'P 1'
#
loop_
_entity.id
_entity.type
_entity.pdbx_description
1 polymer ?
#
loop_
_entity_poly.entity_id
_entity_poly.type
_entity_poly.pdbx_seq_one_letter_code
_entity_poly.pdbx_strand_id
1 'polypeptide(L)'
;MHQEQDLHRRRLIATVAATVISLACGTNYVYSAWAPQFAEKLRLSTTESNLIGLFGNLGMYTLGIPIGMFVDDRGSRPAVLAGAFFLAIGYIPLCLSFEKAAGSVPVLCFFSYLTGLGGCMAFAGAVKTSALNWPNHRGTATAFPLAGFGLSAFFFSFLGAVFFPGSTSSFLMLLAWGSFGLTFSGYFFLKVYPQVTYQEVPTQAPASQPSRERARSITEPGTSSNPDVVDPILDTSPRTPPAPDASRAAIFSDTEAGGEPLIDETSSLMPEVVTADIVGRSSVDQDVSHRVDIRGVKLLLCLDFWQLFSIMAILAGTGLMTINNIGNDANALWKHYDPSVDEPFLVSHQQIHVSILSVFNFVGRLLSGIGSDYLVKTLRASRIWCLAVACLVFLLAQICALQIEMPHKLVFVSGLSGLAYGFLFGVFPSIVAETFGIRGLSQNWGFMMLAPVASGNVFNLLYGRIYDHHSIVEPDGTRSCDDGIACYRGAYTVTASACALGLVITLYIIHHQRARYVILLVTGLSSVDASSRFKPILTQAPSTAFIACLRSVESSTYAPLVYKMGALLSLPLLAVPSMGTVVSCFASCCGAATCSMVCSACGKCGNSIATRIAYALLLLVNSILAWIMLTDWAIEKLQHLALDYVKINCPTGQCYGWLAAHRINFALGLLHLIFAGLLFGVRSSKNPRAAIQNGYWGPKIIAWLALIVMSFLIPDKFFMFWGNYVSFGAAMLFLILGLILLVDLAHSWAEYCLGQIEETDSRFWRIVLVGSTLSMYLASIAMTVVQYIFFAQGSCTMNQTAITVNLILWLIISAVSINPTVQEYNPKAGLAQAAMVAVYCTYLTMSAVSMEPDDKNCNPLVRAQGTRTTSVVIGAIVTMLTVAYTTTRAATQSLGLGGNGNGIQLPEDDEHDLVTQQPIHRREMRAEALRRAVEEGSLPADALLSDDESDDGANHAHDDERSSTQYNYSMFHIIFFLATAWVSTLLTLNFEESTRDGQFATVGRTYGASWVKIVSAWICHGMYIWTLVAPILLPERFDS
;
A
#
# COMPACT_ATOMS: atom_id res chain seq x y z
N MET A 1 20.75 -19.32 3.47
CA MET A 1 19.31 -19.54 3.69
C MET A 1 18.76 -18.96 5.01
N HIS A 2 18.86 -19.61 6.18
CA HIS A 2 18.21 -19.13 7.43
C HIS A 2 18.54 -17.67 7.81
N GLN A 3 19.81 -17.28 7.73
CA GLN A 3 20.25 -15.91 8.03
C GLN A 3 19.64 -14.87 7.08
N GLU A 4 19.33 -15.23 5.84
CA GLU A 4 18.67 -14.37 4.85
C GLU A 4 17.16 -14.29 5.09
N GLN A 5 16.51 -15.40 5.48
CA GLN A 5 15.09 -15.41 5.87
C GLN A 5 14.86 -14.50 7.09
N ASP A 6 15.74 -14.58 8.10
CA ASP A 6 15.67 -13.70 9.27
C ASP A 6 15.98 -12.24 8.92
N LEU A 7 16.95 -11.97 8.03
CA LEU A 7 17.22 -10.64 7.48
C LEU A 7 16.03 -10.09 6.69
N HIS A 8 15.34 -10.91 5.91
CA HIS A 8 14.12 -10.56 5.16
C HIS A 8 12.98 -10.21 6.11
N ARG A 9 12.72 -11.02 7.15
CA ARG A 9 11.71 -10.73 8.18
C ARG A 9 12.01 -9.41 8.90
N ARG A 10 13.28 -9.16 9.26
CA ARG A 10 13.74 -7.89 9.85
C ARG A 10 13.51 -6.68 8.94
N ARG A 11 13.82 -6.78 7.64
CA ARG A 11 13.59 -5.72 6.64
C ARG A 11 12.09 -5.44 6.42
N LEU A 12 11.26 -6.49 6.43
CA LEU A 12 9.81 -6.36 6.34
C LEU A 12 9.25 -5.61 7.56
N ILE A 13 9.65 -5.99 8.79
CA ILE A 13 9.25 -5.31 10.03
C ILE A 13 9.62 -3.81 10.00
N ALA A 14 10.83 -3.46 9.53
CA ALA A 14 11.23 -2.06 9.40
C ALA A 14 10.40 -1.27 8.35
N THR A 15 9.92 -1.93 7.30
CA THR A 15 9.07 -1.31 6.26
C THR A 15 7.62 -1.13 6.75
N VAL A 16 7.11 -2.08 7.53
CA VAL A 16 5.82 -1.95 8.23
C VAL A 16 5.89 -0.78 9.23
N ALA A 17 6.96 -0.71 10.04
CA ALA A 17 7.17 0.40 10.97
C ALA A 17 7.27 1.77 10.26
N ALA A 18 7.99 1.85 9.14
CA ALA A 18 8.04 3.04 8.29
C ALA A 18 6.66 3.43 7.74
N THR A 19 5.80 2.46 7.44
CA THR A 19 4.43 2.71 6.97
C THR A 19 3.54 3.25 8.09
N VAL A 20 3.64 2.69 9.31
CA VAL A 20 2.93 3.19 10.51
C VAL A 20 3.37 4.60 10.88
N ILE A 21 4.68 4.90 10.83
CA ILE A 21 5.20 6.27 11.01
C ILE A 21 4.59 7.20 9.95
N SER A 22 4.59 6.80 8.68
CA SER A 22 4.11 7.66 7.59
C SER A 22 2.61 7.96 7.69
N LEU A 23 1.81 7.03 8.22
CA LEU A 23 0.39 7.24 8.55
C LEU A 23 0.18 8.38 9.57
N ALA A 24 1.13 8.58 10.49
CA ALA A 24 1.13 9.69 11.44
C ALA A 24 1.59 11.03 10.82
N CYS A 25 2.48 10.98 9.82
CA CYS A 25 3.06 12.19 9.24
C CYS A 25 2.10 13.00 8.34
N GLY A 26 1.10 12.34 7.76
CA GLY A 26 0.18 12.97 6.80
C GLY A 26 -0.97 13.79 7.42
N THR A 27 -0.99 14.00 8.74
CA THR A 27 -2.10 14.64 9.46
C THR A 27 -2.47 16.04 8.97
N ASN A 28 -1.59 16.75 8.26
CA ASN A 28 -1.93 18.04 7.66
C ASN A 28 -2.99 17.92 6.53
N TYR A 29 -3.21 16.74 5.95
CA TYR A 29 -4.34 16.51 5.03
C TYR A 29 -5.68 16.33 5.74
N VAL A 30 -5.70 16.31 7.09
CA VAL A 30 -6.92 16.36 7.91
C VAL A 30 -7.43 17.81 8.06
N TYR A 31 -6.65 18.83 7.66
CA TYR A 31 -6.90 20.25 7.98
C TYR A 31 -8.35 20.69 7.73
N SER A 32 -8.88 20.42 6.53
CA SER A 32 -10.25 20.79 6.12
C SER A 32 -11.39 20.08 6.86
N ALA A 33 -11.10 19.08 7.69
CA ALA A 33 -12.08 18.39 8.54
C ALA A 33 -12.28 19.05 9.92
N TRP A 34 -11.52 20.11 10.22
CA TRP A 34 -11.62 20.88 11.49
C TRP A 34 -11.34 22.39 11.34
N ALA A 35 -10.71 22.82 10.24
CA ALA A 35 -10.40 24.21 9.96
C ALA A 35 -11.63 25.14 9.88
N PRO A 36 -12.80 24.73 9.37
CA PRO A 36 -13.99 25.59 9.36
C PRO A 36 -14.43 25.97 10.78
N GLN A 37 -14.61 24.97 11.66
CA GLN A 37 -15.04 25.18 13.06
C GLN A 37 -13.97 25.93 13.86
N PHE A 38 -12.69 25.71 13.54
CA PHE A 38 -11.58 26.43 14.16
C PHE A 38 -11.55 27.91 13.73
N ALA A 39 -11.81 28.20 12.45
CA ALA A 39 -11.92 29.57 11.95
C ALA A 39 -13.12 30.30 12.56
N GLU A 40 -14.29 29.68 12.55
CA GLU A 40 -15.52 30.19 13.16
C GLU A 40 -15.31 30.54 14.64
N LYS A 41 -14.82 29.58 15.45
CA LYS A 41 -14.64 29.76 16.89
C LYS A 41 -13.61 30.83 17.26
N LEU A 42 -12.63 31.09 16.39
CA LEU A 42 -11.64 32.18 16.57
C LEU A 42 -11.98 33.45 15.76
N ARG A 43 -13.14 33.50 15.08
CA ARG A 43 -13.59 34.59 14.19
C ARG A 43 -12.57 34.98 13.11
N LEU A 44 -11.91 33.99 12.51
CA LEU A 44 -10.92 34.17 11.46
C LEU A 44 -11.57 34.22 10.07
N SER A 45 -11.00 35.02 9.17
CA SER A 45 -11.32 34.97 7.74
C SER A 45 -10.87 33.65 7.09
N THR A 46 -11.45 33.30 5.94
CA THR A 46 -11.02 32.11 5.18
C THR A 46 -9.57 32.25 4.71
N THR A 47 -9.12 33.47 4.42
CA THR A 47 -7.72 33.80 4.11
C THR A 47 -6.79 33.56 5.29
N GLU A 48 -7.18 33.92 6.52
CA GLU A 48 -6.38 33.68 7.73
C GLU A 48 -6.34 32.20 8.11
N SER A 49 -7.47 31.48 7.97
CA SER A 49 -7.52 30.03 8.14
C SER A 49 -6.60 29.34 7.12
N ASN A 50 -6.73 29.67 5.82
CA ASN A 50 -5.84 29.15 4.79
C ASN A 50 -4.37 29.53 5.00
N LEU A 51 -4.06 30.68 5.62
CA LEU A 51 -2.69 31.01 6.02
C LEU A 51 -2.16 30.05 7.10
N ILE A 52 -2.96 29.71 8.12
CA ILE A 52 -2.57 28.73 9.15
C ILE A 52 -2.36 27.34 8.51
N GLY A 53 -3.28 26.87 7.67
CA GLY A 53 -3.14 25.61 6.94
C GLY A 53 -1.94 25.60 5.97
N LEU A 54 -1.61 26.76 5.39
CA LEU A 54 -0.43 26.93 4.55
C LEU A 54 0.87 26.87 5.33
N PHE A 55 0.96 27.42 6.54
CA PHE A 55 2.17 27.28 7.34
C PHE A 55 2.45 25.81 7.75
N GLY A 56 1.40 25.01 7.95
CA GLY A 56 1.54 23.56 8.15
C GLY A 56 2.05 22.83 6.89
N ASN A 57 1.59 23.24 5.71
CA ASN A 57 2.17 22.78 4.45
C ASN A 57 3.60 23.30 4.23
N LEU A 58 3.90 24.53 4.66
CA LEU A 58 5.22 25.14 4.57
C LEU A 58 6.25 24.32 5.35
N GLY A 59 5.97 24.01 6.62
CA GLY A 59 6.86 23.21 7.47
C GLY A 59 7.08 21.78 6.97
N MET A 60 6.09 21.20 6.28
CA MET A 60 6.20 19.87 5.64
C MET A 60 7.18 19.86 4.45
N TYR A 61 7.43 21.01 3.82
CA TYR A 61 8.04 21.07 2.49
C TYR A 61 9.33 21.93 2.42
N THR A 62 9.42 23.07 3.12
CA THR A 62 10.59 23.98 3.02
C THR A 62 11.86 23.38 3.60
N LEU A 63 11.76 22.69 4.72
CA LEU A 63 12.92 22.08 5.40
C LEU A 63 13.30 20.71 4.84
N GLY A 64 12.69 20.26 3.74
CA GLY A 64 13.01 18.99 3.09
C GLY A 64 14.48 18.84 2.68
N ILE A 65 15.17 19.93 2.34
CA ILE A 65 16.61 19.92 2.03
C ILE A 65 17.47 19.68 3.29
N PRO A 66 17.44 20.55 4.34
CA PRO A 66 18.26 20.32 5.55
C PRO A 66 17.84 19.07 6.34
N ILE A 67 16.55 18.71 6.34
CA ILE A 67 16.08 17.43 6.93
C ILE A 67 16.62 16.25 6.12
N GLY A 68 16.59 16.34 4.78
CA GLY A 68 17.18 15.33 3.89
C GLY A 68 18.66 15.11 4.17
N MET A 69 19.43 16.19 4.30
CA MET A 69 20.86 16.15 4.67
C MET A 69 21.06 15.58 6.09
N PHE A 70 20.29 16.00 7.08
CA PHE A 70 20.36 15.45 8.45
C PHE A 70 20.05 13.95 8.52
N VAL A 71 19.05 13.49 7.76
CA VAL A 71 18.68 12.07 7.58
C VAL A 71 19.72 11.32 6.74
N ASP A 72 20.50 12.03 5.92
CA ASP A 72 21.62 11.50 5.16
C ASP A 72 22.88 11.30 6.02
N ASP A 73 23.26 12.28 6.84
CA ASP A 73 24.47 12.24 7.67
C ASP A 73 24.28 11.49 9.00
N ARG A 74 23.15 11.68 9.70
CA ARG A 74 22.88 11.11 11.04
C ARG A 74 21.88 9.96 11.04
N GLY A 75 21.39 9.58 9.86
CA GLY A 75 20.43 8.48 9.69
C GLY A 75 18.99 8.81 10.08
N SER A 76 18.09 7.85 9.87
CA SER A 76 16.64 8.04 9.97
C SER A 76 16.11 8.16 11.41
N ARG A 77 16.67 7.41 12.36
CA ARG A 77 16.10 7.28 13.72
C ARG A 77 16.06 8.60 14.53
N PRO A 78 17.11 9.45 14.56
CA PRO A 78 17.07 10.73 15.27
C PRO A 78 16.01 11.69 14.70
N ALA A 79 15.81 11.69 13.37
CA ALA A 79 14.81 12.53 12.72
C ALA A 79 13.38 12.11 13.07
N VAL A 80 13.09 10.81 13.11
CA VAL A 80 11.77 10.30 13.51
C VAL A 80 11.46 10.62 14.98
N LEU A 81 12.45 10.52 15.87
CA LEU A 81 12.27 10.87 17.28
C LEU A 81 11.97 12.37 17.47
N ALA A 82 12.76 13.25 16.82
CA ALA A 82 12.48 14.69 16.82
C ALA A 82 11.12 15.03 16.19
N GLY A 83 10.77 14.34 15.11
CA GLY A 83 9.50 14.51 14.40
C GLY A 83 8.28 14.24 15.28
N ALA A 84 8.33 13.19 16.12
CA ALA A 84 7.27 12.90 17.09
C ALA A 84 7.04 14.07 18.06
N PHE A 85 8.10 14.63 18.64
CA PHE A 85 7.99 15.76 19.56
C PHE A 85 7.47 17.04 18.86
N PHE A 86 7.92 17.34 17.64
CA PHE A 86 7.40 18.48 16.89
C PHE A 86 5.91 18.36 16.53
N LEU A 87 5.41 17.16 16.22
CA LEU A 87 3.98 16.90 16.02
C LEU A 87 3.16 17.22 17.28
N ALA A 88 3.61 16.75 18.45
CA ALA A 88 2.96 17.05 19.73
C ALA A 88 3.01 18.56 20.09
N ILE A 89 4.18 19.19 19.93
CA ILE A 89 4.39 20.62 20.21
C ILE A 89 3.61 21.53 19.22
N GLY A 90 3.29 21.04 18.01
CA GLY A 90 2.41 21.74 17.08
C GLY A 90 0.92 21.60 17.44
N TYR A 91 0.42 20.39 17.65
CA TYR A 91 -1.04 20.18 17.85
C TYR A 91 -1.55 20.55 19.26
N ILE A 92 -0.75 20.38 20.32
CA ILE A 92 -1.22 20.69 21.70
C ILE A 92 -1.56 22.18 21.86
N PRO A 93 -0.73 23.16 21.43
CA PRO A 93 -1.07 24.57 21.51
C PRO A 93 -2.24 24.98 20.61
N LEU A 94 -2.41 24.33 19.43
CA LEU A 94 -3.59 24.54 18.59
C LEU A 94 -4.88 24.10 19.31
N CYS A 95 -4.86 22.96 20.00
CA CYS A 95 -5.98 22.51 20.84
C CYS A 95 -6.29 23.51 21.96
N LEU A 96 -5.27 23.98 22.68
CA LEU A 96 -5.41 24.96 23.76
C LEU A 96 -5.93 26.33 23.27
N SER A 97 -5.55 26.76 22.07
CA SER A 97 -6.08 27.98 21.43
C SER A 97 -7.53 27.81 21.00
N PHE A 98 -7.90 26.64 20.47
CA PHE A 98 -9.30 26.32 20.15
C PHE A 98 -10.17 26.29 21.41
N GLU A 99 -9.70 25.69 22.50
CA GLU A 99 -10.44 25.63 23.77
C GLU A 99 -10.67 27.02 24.36
N LYS A 100 -9.63 27.86 24.39
CA LYS A 100 -9.69 29.24 24.90
C LYS A 100 -10.35 30.25 23.95
N ALA A 101 -10.71 29.83 22.73
CA ALA A 101 -11.16 30.72 21.63
C ALA A 101 -10.21 31.92 21.40
N ALA A 102 -8.90 31.69 21.56
CA ALA A 102 -7.91 32.76 21.60
C ALA A 102 -6.53 32.31 21.06
N GLY A 103 -6.02 33.07 20.09
CA GLY A 103 -4.68 32.95 19.54
C GLY A 103 -4.48 33.95 18.41
N SER A 104 -3.30 34.56 18.29
CA SER A 104 -2.99 35.44 17.16
C SER A 104 -2.56 34.61 15.95
N VAL A 105 -3.01 35.00 14.75
CA VAL A 105 -2.73 34.26 13.50
C VAL A 105 -1.24 33.91 13.32
N PRO A 106 -0.25 34.80 13.59
CA PRO A 106 1.17 34.43 13.49
C PRO A 106 1.62 33.29 14.43
N VAL A 107 1.06 33.22 15.64
CA VAL A 107 1.36 32.16 16.62
C VAL A 107 0.71 30.84 16.20
N LEU A 108 -0.52 30.89 15.69
CA LEU A 108 -1.21 29.73 15.13
C LEU A 108 -0.49 29.17 13.89
N CYS A 109 -0.01 30.06 13.01
CA CYS A 109 0.87 29.73 11.90
C CYS A 109 2.17 29.06 12.37
N PHE A 110 2.83 29.58 13.40
CA PHE A 110 4.04 28.97 13.96
C PHE A 110 3.79 27.54 14.49
N PHE A 111 2.73 27.30 15.26
CA PHE A 111 2.42 25.95 15.75
C PHE A 111 1.99 25.00 14.63
N SER A 112 1.24 25.49 13.64
CA SER A 112 0.93 24.74 12.42
C SER A 112 2.22 24.33 11.67
N TYR A 113 3.18 25.25 11.50
CA TYR A 113 4.49 24.96 10.91
C TYR A 113 5.25 23.84 11.63
N LEU A 114 5.15 23.76 12.96
CA LEU A 114 5.76 22.66 13.74
C LEU A 114 5.10 21.30 13.47
N THR A 115 3.78 21.23 13.22
CA THR A 115 3.13 19.96 12.80
C THR A 115 3.69 19.48 11.45
N GLY A 116 3.86 20.41 10.49
CA GLY A 116 4.46 20.12 9.19
C GLY A 116 5.91 19.66 9.29
N LEU A 117 6.72 20.40 10.05
CA LEU A 117 8.12 20.07 10.31
C LEU A 117 8.26 18.67 10.94
N GLY A 118 7.45 18.37 11.96
CA GLY A 118 7.47 17.08 12.63
C GLY A 118 7.12 15.92 11.69
N GLY A 119 6.08 16.09 10.88
CA GLY A 119 5.71 15.15 9.83
C GLY A 119 6.81 14.96 8.77
N CYS A 120 7.48 16.03 8.34
CA CYS A 120 8.57 15.95 7.36
C CYS A 120 9.77 15.13 7.90
N MET A 121 10.21 15.38 9.14
CA MET A 121 11.35 14.68 9.75
C MET A 121 11.08 13.18 9.90
N ALA A 122 9.88 12.82 10.33
CA ALA A 122 9.48 11.44 10.50
C ALA A 122 9.27 10.71 9.14
N PHE A 123 8.63 11.38 8.17
CA PHE A 123 8.40 10.82 6.83
C PHE A 123 9.70 10.60 6.05
N ALA A 124 10.64 11.55 6.07
CA ALA A 124 11.94 11.41 5.41
C ALA A 124 12.72 10.20 5.95
N GLY A 125 12.74 10.03 7.29
CA GLY A 125 13.36 8.87 7.93
C GLY A 125 12.68 7.54 7.56
N ALA A 126 11.35 7.52 7.46
CA ALA A 126 10.58 6.34 7.08
C ALA A 126 10.81 5.91 5.61
N VAL A 127 10.70 6.84 4.66
CA VAL A 127 10.89 6.58 3.23
C VAL A 127 12.33 6.12 2.94
N LYS A 128 13.34 6.80 3.49
CA LYS A 128 14.75 6.40 3.32
C LYS A 128 15.02 4.99 3.86
N THR A 129 14.50 4.67 5.05
CA THR A 129 14.71 3.33 5.66
C THR A 129 14.16 2.22 4.76
N SER A 130 13.00 2.46 4.15
CA SER A 130 12.35 1.51 3.24
C SER A 130 13.11 1.39 1.91
N ALA A 131 13.60 2.49 1.36
CA ALA A 131 14.42 2.50 0.14
C ALA A 131 15.76 1.74 0.30
N LEU A 132 16.44 1.90 1.44
CA LEU A 132 17.73 1.25 1.70
C LEU A 132 17.62 -0.25 2.00
N ASN A 133 16.53 -0.69 2.65
CA ASN A 133 16.29 -2.11 2.93
C ASN A 133 15.96 -2.92 1.66
N TRP A 134 15.45 -2.28 0.59
CA TRP A 134 14.94 -2.95 -0.62
C TRP A 134 15.52 -2.39 -1.93
N PRO A 135 16.84 -2.53 -2.18
CA PRO A 135 17.51 -1.89 -3.30
C PRO A 135 17.07 -2.36 -4.70
N ASN A 136 16.38 -3.50 -4.84
CA ASN A 136 15.94 -4.04 -6.13
C ASN A 136 14.46 -3.76 -6.43
N HIS A 137 13.68 -3.36 -5.41
CA HIS A 137 12.23 -3.12 -5.49
C HIS A 137 11.87 -1.74 -4.90
N ARG A 138 12.72 -0.73 -5.16
CA ARG A 138 12.68 0.59 -4.51
C ARG A 138 11.30 1.25 -4.61
N GLY A 139 10.70 1.27 -5.80
CA GLY A 139 9.37 1.85 -6.02
C GLY A 139 8.28 1.17 -5.19
N THR A 140 8.20 -0.17 -5.24
CA THR A 140 7.26 -0.94 -4.42
C THR A 140 7.48 -0.74 -2.91
N ALA A 141 8.74 -0.71 -2.47
CA ALA A 141 9.08 -0.60 -1.05
C ALA A 141 8.84 0.79 -0.45
N THR A 142 9.02 1.88 -1.22
CA THR A 142 8.67 3.23 -0.77
C THR A 142 7.18 3.54 -0.95
N ALA A 143 6.50 2.90 -1.91
CA ALA A 143 5.07 3.09 -2.16
C ALA A 143 4.20 2.79 -0.92
N PHE A 144 4.57 1.83 -0.05
CA PHE A 144 3.82 1.56 1.18
C PHE A 144 3.87 2.74 2.18
N PRO A 145 5.04 3.25 2.63
CA PRO A 145 5.15 4.51 3.36
C PRO A 145 4.43 5.70 2.70
N LEU A 146 4.64 5.89 1.39
CA LEU A 146 4.00 6.97 0.62
C LEU A 146 2.47 6.87 0.64
N ALA A 147 1.91 5.66 0.46
CA ALA A 147 0.48 5.41 0.54
C ALA A 147 -0.06 5.60 1.96
N GLY A 148 0.65 5.13 3.00
CA GLY A 148 0.30 5.37 4.40
C GLY A 148 0.14 6.86 4.72
N PHE A 149 1.06 7.70 4.24
CA PHE A 149 0.93 9.17 4.34
C PHE A 149 -0.34 9.70 3.65
N GLY A 150 -0.78 9.11 2.53
CA GLY A 150 -2.03 9.47 1.85
C GLY A 150 -3.29 9.04 2.61
N LEU A 151 -3.24 7.93 3.35
CA LEU A 151 -4.35 7.35 4.12
C LEU A 151 -4.56 7.99 5.51
N SER A 152 -3.58 8.76 5.98
CA SER A 152 -3.57 9.48 7.26
C SER A 152 -4.89 10.20 7.55
N ALA A 153 -5.43 10.96 6.58
CA ALA A 153 -6.59 11.79 6.80
C ALA A 153 -7.90 11.00 6.97
N PHE A 154 -8.06 9.88 6.25
CA PHE A 154 -9.11 8.90 6.52
C PHE A 154 -8.93 8.27 7.90
N PHE A 155 -7.72 7.81 8.24
CA PHE A 155 -7.46 7.10 9.49
C PHE A 155 -7.77 7.97 10.72
N PHE A 156 -7.29 9.21 10.75
CA PHE A 156 -7.58 10.12 11.86
C PHE A 156 -9.05 10.56 11.88
N SER A 157 -9.65 10.91 10.73
CA SER A 157 -11.08 11.31 10.67
C SER A 157 -12.01 10.17 11.11
N PHE A 158 -11.72 8.92 10.74
CA PHE A 158 -12.46 7.75 11.18
C PHE A 158 -12.36 7.55 12.71
N LEU A 159 -11.15 7.63 13.27
CA LEU A 159 -10.98 7.56 14.73
C LEU A 159 -11.69 8.73 15.45
N GLY A 160 -11.68 9.92 14.86
CA GLY A 160 -12.42 11.08 15.36
C GLY A 160 -13.93 10.84 15.40
N ALA A 161 -14.51 10.40 14.29
CA ALA A 161 -15.94 10.11 14.19
C ALA A 161 -16.40 8.97 15.13
N VAL A 162 -15.54 7.95 15.36
CA VAL A 162 -15.85 6.80 16.21
C VAL A 162 -15.71 7.11 17.71
N PHE A 163 -14.64 7.82 18.12
CA PHE A 163 -14.33 8.04 19.54
C PHE A 163 -14.75 9.42 20.07
N PHE A 164 -14.86 10.43 19.21
CA PHE A 164 -15.10 11.84 19.59
C PHE A 164 -16.11 12.55 18.66
N PRO A 165 -17.31 11.99 18.43
CA PRO A 165 -18.30 12.59 17.54
C PRO A 165 -18.65 14.03 17.95
N GLY A 166 -18.51 14.97 17.02
CA GLY A 166 -18.82 16.39 17.21
C GLY A 166 -17.82 17.21 18.05
N SER A 167 -16.72 16.64 18.57
CA SER A 167 -15.79 17.37 19.45
C SER A 167 -14.45 17.72 18.78
N THR A 168 -14.34 18.94 18.25
CA THR A 168 -13.12 19.43 17.58
C THR A 168 -11.90 19.56 18.51
N SER A 169 -12.09 19.86 19.81
CA SER A 169 -10.98 19.85 20.79
C SER A 169 -10.45 18.43 21.00
N SER A 170 -11.34 17.47 21.26
CA SER A 170 -10.95 16.07 21.43
C SER A 170 -10.31 15.49 20.17
N PHE A 171 -10.73 15.96 18.99
CA PHE A 171 -10.13 15.61 17.71
C PHE A 171 -8.71 16.21 17.53
N LEU A 172 -8.47 17.46 17.90
CA LEU A 172 -7.13 18.07 17.91
C LEU A 172 -6.20 17.37 18.91
N MET A 173 -6.73 16.94 20.06
CA MET A 173 -5.98 16.16 21.05
C MET A 173 -5.69 14.72 20.57
N LEU A 174 -6.59 14.10 19.80
CA LEU A 174 -6.35 12.83 19.10
C LEU A 174 -5.26 12.98 18.02
N LEU A 175 -5.26 14.08 17.26
CA LEU A 175 -4.19 14.38 16.30
C LEU A 175 -2.84 14.54 17.02
N ALA A 176 -2.78 15.24 18.16
CA ALA A 176 -1.57 15.37 18.97
C ALA A 176 -1.03 14.03 19.46
N TRP A 177 -1.79 13.31 20.29
CA TRP A 177 -1.30 12.09 20.95
C TRP A 177 -1.23 10.89 20.00
N GLY A 178 -2.14 10.79 19.03
CA GLY A 178 -2.12 9.72 18.03
C GLY A 178 -0.92 9.85 17.07
N SER A 179 -0.63 11.05 16.57
CA SER A 179 0.53 11.24 15.69
C SER A 179 1.86 11.07 16.44
N PHE A 180 1.96 11.56 17.69
CA PHE A 180 3.09 11.27 18.57
C PHE A 180 3.25 9.76 18.81
N GLY A 181 2.19 9.07 19.26
CA GLY A 181 2.24 7.67 19.67
C GLY A 181 2.59 6.70 18.53
N LEU A 182 2.03 6.91 17.34
CA LEU A 182 2.37 6.12 16.15
C LEU A 182 3.82 6.34 15.69
N THR A 183 4.29 7.60 15.73
CA THR A 183 5.68 7.94 15.35
C THR A 183 6.69 7.36 16.36
N PHE A 184 6.40 7.52 17.66
CA PHE A 184 7.26 7.09 18.76
C PHE A 184 7.32 5.55 18.90
N SER A 185 6.20 4.85 18.69
CA SER A 185 6.20 3.37 18.68
C SER A 185 6.96 2.81 17.48
N GLY A 186 6.79 3.38 16.28
CA GLY A 186 7.53 2.95 15.08
C GLY A 186 9.05 3.15 15.17
N TYR A 187 9.53 4.16 15.90
CA TYR A 187 10.95 4.49 16.08
C TYR A 187 11.82 3.33 16.63
N PHE A 188 11.24 2.42 17.41
CA PHE A 188 11.95 1.24 17.95
C PHE A 188 12.27 0.19 16.88
N PHE A 189 11.40 0.07 15.88
CA PHE A 189 11.46 -0.94 14.81
C PHE A 189 12.07 -0.41 13.51
N LEU A 190 12.10 0.92 13.33
CA LEU A 190 12.71 1.57 12.16
C LEU A 190 14.24 1.38 12.15
N LYS A 191 14.73 0.37 11.42
CA LYS A 191 16.17 0.07 11.27
C LYS A 191 16.53 -0.21 9.81
N VAL A 192 17.69 0.28 9.39
CA VAL A 192 18.34 -0.09 8.14
C VAL A 192 19.24 -1.29 8.41
N TYR A 193 19.18 -2.30 7.55
CA TYR A 193 20.00 -3.51 7.65
C TYR A 193 21.00 -3.55 6.48
N PRO A 194 22.31 -3.77 6.74
CA PRO A 194 23.30 -3.84 5.67
C PRO A 194 23.01 -4.99 4.70
N GLN A 195 23.57 -4.90 3.50
CA GLN A 195 23.63 -6.02 2.56
C GLN A 195 24.87 -6.87 2.89
N VAL A 196 24.75 -8.19 2.78
CA VAL A 196 25.92 -9.07 2.69
C VAL A 196 26.46 -8.91 1.27
N THR A 197 27.43 -8.02 1.09
CA THR A 197 28.21 -7.98 -0.15
C THR A 197 29.22 -9.11 -0.08
N TYR A 198 29.26 -9.99 -1.08
CA TYR A 198 30.29 -11.02 -1.15
C TYR A 198 31.65 -10.33 -1.26
N GLN A 199 32.47 -10.49 -0.24
CA GLN A 199 33.82 -9.91 -0.20
C GLN A 199 34.77 -11.01 -0.65
N GLU A 200 35.31 -10.86 -1.87
CA GLU A 200 36.16 -11.88 -2.49
C GLU A 200 37.30 -12.30 -1.55
N VAL A 201 37.42 -13.60 -1.33
CA VAL A 201 38.50 -14.17 -0.52
C VAL A 201 39.81 -13.96 -1.28
N PRO A 202 40.82 -13.25 -0.74
CA PRO A 202 42.08 -13.08 -1.43
C PRO A 202 42.76 -14.43 -1.62
N THR A 203 42.93 -14.85 -2.88
CA THR A 203 43.55 -16.12 -3.27
C THR A 203 44.94 -16.24 -2.64
N GLN A 204 45.10 -17.10 -1.64
CA GLN A 204 46.37 -17.24 -0.94
C GLN A 204 47.41 -17.96 -1.81
N ALA A 205 48.37 -17.20 -2.33
CA ALA A 205 49.62 -17.76 -2.82
C ALA A 205 50.42 -18.38 -1.63
N PRO A 206 51.15 -19.50 -1.81
CA PRO A 206 51.71 -20.22 -0.68
C PRO A 206 52.81 -19.49 0.12
N ALA A 207 52.48 -19.22 1.38
CA ALA A 207 53.33 -19.10 2.57
C ALA A 207 54.84 -18.75 2.46
N SER A 208 55.22 -17.63 3.08
CA SER A 208 56.49 -17.52 3.83
C SER A 208 56.31 -16.70 5.12
N GLN A 209 56.04 -17.38 6.24
CA GLN A 209 56.21 -16.87 7.61
C GLN A 209 57.63 -17.21 8.13
N PRO A 210 58.14 -16.67 9.25
CA PRO A 210 57.46 -15.95 10.35
C PRO A 210 58.03 -14.51 10.59
N SER A 211 57.49 -13.66 11.46
CA SER A 211 57.47 -13.78 12.94
C SER A 211 56.24 -13.16 13.63
N ARG A 212 56.00 -13.58 14.88
CA ARG A 212 55.08 -12.98 15.87
C ARG A 212 55.84 -11.87 16.62
N GLU A 213 55.24 -10.76 17.05
CA GLU A 213 54.45 -10.61 18.29
C GLU A 213 53.59 -9.32 18.21
N ARG A 214 52.32 -9.26 18.64
CA ARG A 214 51.73 -9.44 19.99
C ARG A 214 52.08 -8.27 20.94
N ALA A 215 51.45 -7.10 20.77
CA ALA A 215 50.16 -6.73 21.38
C ALA A 215 50.15 -6.60 22.93
N ARG A 216 49.88 -5.37 23.42
CA ARG A 216 48.84 -4.91 24.38
C ARG A 216 49.17 -3.43 24.75
N SER A 217 48.27 -2.43 24.78
CA SER A 217 46.95 -2.22 25.43
C SER A 217 47.01 -2.04 26.95
N ILE A 218 46.11 -1.22 27.52
CA ILE A 218 45.96 -0.88 28.96
C ILE A 218 46.98 0.23 29.34
N THR A 219 46.63 1.33 30.01
CA THR A 219 46.08 1.45 31.38
C THR A 219 45.06 2.59 31.62
N GLU A 220 43.97 2.27 32.32
CA GLU A 220 43.72 2.95 33.61
C GLU A 220 44.53 2.22 34.70
N PRO A 221 44.88 2.89 35.82
CA PRO A 221 46.19 2.69 36.45
C PRO A 221 46.33 1.50 37.41
N GLY A 222 47.52 0.89 37.38
CA GLY A 222 48.08 0.03 38.42
C GLY A 222 49.56 0.39 38.64
N THR A 223 50.06 0.27 39.88
CA THR A 223 51.30 0.95 40.33
C THR A 223 52.55 0.07 40.38
N SER A 224 53.70 0.64 39.97
CA SER A 224 55.10 0.25 40.32
C SER A 224 55.60 -1.15 39.87
N SER A 225 56.88 -1.38 39.56
CA SER A 225 58.12 -0.66 39.91
C SER A 225 59.27 -0.80 38.88
N ASN A 226 60.19 0.17 38.90
CA ASN A 226 61.53 0.27 38.27
C ASN A 226 62.49 -0.93 38.55
N PRO A 227 63.72 -0.99 37.93
CA PRO A 227 64.34 -0.17 36.87
C PRO A 227 64.90 -1.09 35.71
N ASP A 228 66.07 -0.99 35.01
CA ASP A 228 67.27 -0.09 35.01
C ASP A 228 68.19 -0.24 33.74
N VAL A 229 69.24 0.61 33.66
CA VAL A 229 70.59 0.40 33.06
C VAL A 229 70.83 0.37 31.52
N VAL A 230 71.27 1.56 31.02
CA VAL A 230 72.47 1.87 30.18
C VAL A 230 72.45 1.92 28.63
N ASP A 231 72.99 3.06 28.16
CA ASP A 231 73.31 3.61 26.82
C ASP A 231 74.63 2.99 26.19
N PRO A 232 75.45 3.58 25.24
CA PRO A 232 75.50 4.98 24.72
C PRO A 232 76.06 5.33 23.29
N ILE A 233 76.15 6.65 23.02
CA ILE A 233 76.92 7.47 22.02
C ILE A 233 76.60 7.31 20.49
N LEU A 234 76.51 8.32 19.59
CA LEU A 234 77.22 9.63 19.43
C LEU A 234 76.63 10.48 18.24
N ASP A 235 76.53 11.81 18.39
CA ASP A 235 76.57 12.97 17.42
C ASP A 235 75.92 12.97 16.00
N THR A 236 75.68 14.10 15.31
CA THR A 236 75.95 15.55 15.56
C THR A 236 74.82 16.48 15.05
N SER A 237 74.86 17.77 15.40
CA SER A 237 73.96 18.85 14.89
C SER A 237 74.74 19.83 13.96
N PRO A 238 74.07 20.76 13.24
CA PRO A 238 74.03 22.12 13.80
C PRO A 238 72.72 22.96 13.63
N ARG A 239 72.39 23.58 14.75
CA ARG A 239 71.57 24.79 15.07
C ARG A 239 72.01 26.09 14.31
N THR A 240 71.41 27.30 14.34
CA THR A 240 70.35 28.04 15.12
C THR A 240 69.97 29.39 14.38
N PRO A 241 69.64 30.56 15.01
CA PRO A 241 68.35 31.09 15.56
C PRO A 241 67.97 32.45 14.87
N PRO A 242 67.41 33.53 15.50
CA PRO A 242 66.51 33.77 16.68
C PRO A 242 65.15 34.48 16.32
N ALA A 243 64.03 34.39 17.07
CA ALA A 243 63.61 35.05 18.35
C ALA A 243 63.39 36.61 18.27
N PRO A 244 62.67 37.30 19.19
CA PRO A 244 62.01 36.87 20.44
C PRO A 244 60.59 37.47 20.78
N ASP A 245 59.97 37.00 21.87
CA ASP A 245 59.25 37.68 22.99
C ASP A 245 58.41 39.00 22.85
N ALA A 246 57.41 39.33 23.71
CA ALA A 246 56.53 38.55 24.63
C ALA A 246 55.44 39.43 25.34
N SER A 247 54.31 38.80 25.71
CA SER A 247 53.48 39.02 26.93
C SER A 247 52.56 40.27 27.15
N ARG A 248 51.37 39.97 27.74
CA ARG A 248 50.47 40.82 28.60
C ARG A 248 49.75 42.05 27.97
N ALA A 249 48.62 42.56 28.50
CA ALA A 249 47.45 41.96 29.22
C ALA A 249 46.37 43.04 29.50
N ALA A 250 45.07 42.64 29.52
CA ALA A 250 43.94 43.29 30.27
C ALA A 250 43.43 44.70 29.79
N ILE A 251 42.21 45.22 30.07
CA ILE A 251 40.87 44.73 30.54
C ILE A 251 39.81 45.86 30.34
N PHE A 252 38.51 45.55 30.05
CA PHE A 252 37.28 46.42 29.98
C PHE A 252 37.33 47.74 29.13
N SER A 253 36.23 48.32 28.59
CA SER A 253 34.98 47.81 27.98
C SER A 253 34.18 48.92 27.25
N ASP A 254 33.03 48.53 26.67
CA ASP A 254 31.79 49.29 26.38
C ASP A 254 31.43 49.60 24.90
N THR A 255 30.48 48.78 24.40
CA THR A 255 29.16 49.14 23.80
C THR A 255 29.03 49.85 22.43
N GLU A 256 28.16 49.22 21.61
CA GLU A 256 27.29 49.75 20.53
C GLU A 256 27.71 49.83 19.04
N ALA A 257 27.05 48.94 18.27
CA ALA A 257 26.38 49.13 16.98
C ALA A 257 27.15 49.51 15.68
N GLY A 258 27.20 48.56 14.74
CA GLY A 258 27.13 48.85 13.29
C GLY A 258 27.93 47.93 12.36
N GLY A 259 27.25 47.24 11.42
CA GLY A 259 27.87 46.70 10.19
C GLY A 259 27.87 45.17 10.00
N GLU A 260 27.44 44.76 8.80
CA GLU A 260 27.49 43.43 8.18
C GLU A 260 27.98 43.63 6.71
N PRO A 261 28.27 42.61 5.86
CA PRO A 261 28.59 41.19 6.10
C PRO A 261 29.76 40.64 5.19
N LEU A 262 29.94 39.29 5.17
CA LEU A 262 30.40 38.41 4.05
C LEU A 262 31.83 37.80 3.95
N ILE A 263 31.84 36.45 3.89
CA ILE A 263 32.54 35.50 2.96
C ILE A 263 34.08 35.33 2.98
N ASP A 264 34.52 34.05 2.86
CA ASP A 264 35.84 33.59 2.40
C ASP A 264 35.70 32.23 1.61
N GLU A 265 36.77 31.73 0.98
CA GLU A 265 36.85 30.59 0.03
C GLU A 265 37.69 29.39 0.59
N THR A 266 38.32 28.40 -0.07
CA THR A 266 38.66 28.11 -1.50
C THR A 266 38.87 26.58 -1.78
N SER A 267 39.02 26.22 -3.07
CA SER A 267 40.00 25.29 -3.72
C SER A 267 41.03 24.49 -2.86
N SER A 268 41.65 23.38 -3.28
CA SER A 268 41.61 22.45 -4.45
C SER A 268 42.52 21.22 -4.13
N LEU A 269 42.57 20.09 -4.85
CA LEU A 269 43.40 19.81 -6.06
C LEU A 269 43.35 18.30 -6.44
N MET A 270 43.85 17.92 -7.62
CA MET A 270 44.08 16.54 -8.10
C MET A 270 45.45 16.42 -8.82
N PRO A 271 46.01 15.20 -8.97
CA PRO A 271 46.82 14.83 -10.14
C PRO A 271 46.28 13.56 -10.85
N GLU A 272 46.76 13.29 -12.08
CA GLU A 272 46.02 12.49 -13.08
C GLU A 272 46.91 11.51 -13.92
N VAL A 273 46.43 10.26 -14.08
CA VAL A 273 46.58 9.25 -15.18
C VAL A 273 47.94 8.94 -15.86
N VAL A 274 48.21 7.64 -16.08
CA VAL A 274 48.85 7.02 -17.29
C VAL A 274 48.81 5.46 -17.20
N THR A 275 48.65 4.61 -18.23
CA THR A 275 47.83 4.58 -19.49
C THR A 275 47.79 3.14 -20.07
N ALA A 276 46.60 2.63 -20.47
CA ALA A 276 46.35 1.64 -21.56
C ALA A 276 46.86 0.16 -21.41
N ASP A 277 46.35 -0.89 -22.08
CA ASP A 277 45.11 -1.07 -22.89
C ASP A 277 44.72 -2.57 -23.15
N ILE A 278 43.53 -2.80 -23.73
CA ILE A 278 43.05 -3.99 -24.50
C ILE A 278 42.93 -5.38 -23.80
N VAL A 279 41.68 -5.85 -23.64
CA VAL A 279 41.10 -7.10 -24.23
C VAL A 279 39.60 -7.21 -23.85
N GLY A 280 38.75 -7.71 -24.75
CA GLY A 280 37.43 -8.27 -24.42
C GLY A 280 36.22 -7.33 -24.57
N ARG A 281 35.29 -7.68 -25.48
CA ARG A 281 33.96 -7.04 -25.59
C ARG A 281 32.94 -7.77 -24.72
N SER A 282 32.27 -7.05 -23.82
CA SER A 282 30.93 -7.41 -23.36
C SER A 282 30.06 -6.15 -23.16
N SER A 283 28.89 -6.16 -23.79
CA SER A 283 27.82 -5.15 -23.69
C SER A 283 26.52 -5.84 -24.16
N VAL A 284 25.31 -5.47 -23.73
CA VAL A 284 24.76 -4.12 -23.50
C VAL A 284 23.85 -4.05 -22.26
N ASP A 285 23.88 -2.89 -21.58
CA ASP A 285 22.96 -2.34 -20.57
C ASP A 285 22.45 -3.21 -19.40
N GLN A 286 22.99 -2.91 -18.22
CA GLN A 286 22.18 -2.89 -16.97
C GLN A 286 22.52 -1.71 -16.01
N ASP A 287 23.44 -0.81 -16.36
CA ASP A 287 24.20 -0.01 -15.38
C ASP A 287 24.10 1.53 -15.55
N VAL A 288 22.93 2.05 -15.98
CA VAL A 288 22.71 3.51 -16.09
C VAL A 288 22.66 4.17 -14.70
N SER A 289 22.08 3.50 -13.70
CA SER A 289 21.80 4.09 -12.38
C SER A 289 23.03 4.35 -11.51
N HIS A 290 24.20 3.84 -11.90
CA HIS A 290 25.46 4.00 -11.17
C HIS A 290 26.36 5.10 -11.77
N ARG A 291 25.95 5.73 -12.89
CA ARG A 291 26.74 6.75 -13.62
C ARG A 291 26.18 8.17 -13.52
N VAL A 292 24.97 8.37 -13.00
CA VAL A 292 24.35 9.70 -12.80
C VAL A 292 24.21 9.98 -11.30
N ASP A 293 24.85 11.04 -10.82
CA ASP A 293 24.78 11.50 -9.43
C ASP A 293 24.82 13.04 -9.36
N ILE A 294 23.71 13.67 -9.76
CA ILE A 294 23.53 15.13 -9.77
C ILE A 294 22.89 15.53 -8.43
N ARG A 295 23.49 16.47 -7.71
CA ARG A 295 23.08 16.84 -6.34
C ARG A 295 23.16 18.34 -6.05
N GLY A 296 22.43 18.76 -5.02
CA GLY A 296 22.50 20.11 -4.46
C GLY A 296 22.23 21.19 -5.50
N VAL A 297 22.97 22.30 -5.43
CA VAL A 297 22.82 23.46 -6.33
C VAL A 297 23.01 23.09 -7.81
N LYS A 298 23.77 22.04 -8.15
CA LYS A 298 23.93 21.58 -9.54
C LYS A 298 22.60 21.13 -10.18
N LEU A 299 21.64 20.70 -9.37
CA LEU A 299 20.29 20.35 -9.80
C LEU A 299 19.57 21.54 -10.46
N LEU A 300 19.77 22.75 -9.92
CA LEU A 300 19.15 24.00 -10.40
C LEU A 300 19.67 24.46 -11.76
N LEU A 301 20.80 23.92 -12.23
CA LEU A 301 21.37 24.18 -13.55
C LEU A 301 20.82 23.24 -14.64
N CYS A 302 20.05 22.21 -14.25
CA CYS A 302 19.49 21.22 -15.19
C CYS A 302 18.11 21.67 -15.70
N LEU A 303 17.92 21.68 -17.02
CA LEU A 303 16.62 22.02 -17.62
C LEU A 303 15.52 21.03 -17.20
N ASP A 304 15.86 19.75 -17.08
CA ASP A 304 14.93 18.67 -16.70
C ASP A 304 14.43 18.83 -15.25
N PHE A 305 15.22 19.46 -14.37
CA PHE A 305 14.75 19.84 -13.03
C PHE A 305 13.62 20.86 -13.12
N TRP A 306 13.82 21.96 -13.86
CA TRP A 306 12.80 23.01 -13.99
C TRP A 306 11.52 22.49 -14.68
N GLN A 307 11.64 21.61 -15.66
CA GLN A 307 10.49 20.95 -16.30
C GLN A 307 9.66 20.14 -15.29
N LEU A 308 10.31 19.28 -14.50
CA LEU A 308 9.65 18.48 -13.47
C LEU A 308 9.11 19.36 -12.32
N PHE A 309 9.84 20.39 -11.92
CA PHE A 309 9.45 21.36 -10.89
C PHE A 309 8.19 22.13 -11.30
N SER A 310 8.09 22.61 -12.55
CA SER A 310 6.89 23.27 -13.05
C SER A 310 5.65 22.37 -13.04
N ILE A 311 5.79 21.08 -13.42
CA ILE A 311 4.68 20.12 -13.35
C ILE A 311 4.29 19.85 -11.90
N MET A 312 5.27 19.60 -11.02
CA MET A 312 5.02 19.39 -9.58
C MET A 312 4.31 20.59 -8.96
N ALA A 313 4.74 21.82 -9.26
CA ALA A 313 4.12 23.04 -8.77
C ALA A 313 2.64 23.13 -9.20
N ILE A 314 2.37 23.06 -10.51
CA ILE A 314 1.00 23.18 -11.04
C ILE A 314 0.04 22.16 -10.40
N LEU A 315 0.46 20.89 -10.32
CA LEU A 315 -0.40 19.80 -9.88
C LEU A 315 -0.50 19.70 -8.34
N ALA A 316 0.62 19.82 -7.63
CA ALA A 316 0.60 19.76 -6.17
C ALA A 316 -0.10 20.98 -5.57
N GLY A 317 0.13 22.19 -6.13
CA GLY A 317 -0.57 23.39 -5.67
C GLY A 317 -2.09 23.29 -5.85
N THR A 318 -2.55 22.76 -6.99
CA THR A 318 -3.99 22.54 -7.25
C THR A 318 -4.59 21.53 -6.28
N GLY A 319 -3.90 20.41 -6.05
CA GLY A 319 -4.33 19.41 -5.06
C GLY A 319 -4.33 19.97 -3.64
N LEU A 320 -3.33 20.75 -3.24
CA LEU A 320 -3.26 21.38 -1.92
C LEU A 320 -4.36 22.42 -1.68
N MET A 321 -4.72 23.21 -2.69
CA MET A 321 -5.89 24.10 -2.62
C MET A 321 -7.14 23.29 -2.30
N THR A 322 -7.39 22.22 -3.06
CA THR A 322 -8.55 21.34 -2.88
C THR A 322 -8.52 20.66 -1.50
N ILE A 323 -7.39 20.07 -1.10
CA ILE A 323 -7.22 19.37 0.18
C ILE A 323 -7.52 20.28 1.36
N ASN A 324 -7.02 21.52 1.37
CA ASN A 324 -7.20 22.45 2.48
C ASN A 324 -8.62 23.06 2.52
N ASN A 325 -9.38 23.04 1.42
CA ASN A 325 -10.65 23.76 1.29
C ASN A 325 -11.90 22.90 1.02
N ILE A 326 -11.79 21.60 0.79
CA ILE A 326 -12.95 20.74 0.49
C ILE A 326 -14.05 20.74 1.58
N GLY A 327 -13.70 21.10 2.83
CA GLY A 327 -14.67 21.34 3.90
C GLY A 327 -15.44 22.67 3.75
N ASN A 328 -14.78 23.71 3.23
CA ASN A 328 -15.43 24.99 2.87
C ASN A 328 -16.34 24.79 1.65
N ASP A 329 -15.89 24.04 0.63
CA ASP A 329 -16.70 23.66 -0.54
C ASP A 329 -17.99 22.92 -0.09
N ALA A 330 -17.85 21.95 0.82
CA ALA A 330 -18.96 21.17 1.36
C ALA A 330 -19.95 22.05 2.15
N ASN A 331 -19.46 22.98 2.97
CA ASN A 331 -20.31 23.88 3.76
C ASN A 331 -21.10 24.85 2.89
N ALA A 332 -20.44 25.50 1.92
CA ALA A 332 -21.11 26.42 1.00
C ALA A 332 -22.22 25.72 0.21
N LEU A 333 -21.96 24.52 -0.34
CA LEU A 333 -22.98 23.76 -1.06
C LEU A 333 -24.12 23.29 -0.15
N TRP A 334 -23.86 22.82 1.07
CA TRP A 334 -24.92 22.34 1.97
C TRP A 334 -25.80 23.46 2.51
N LYS A 335 -25.21 24.58 2.99
CA LYS A 335 -25.98 25.73 3.49
C LYS A 335 -26.83 26.39 2.39
N HIS A 336 -26.33 26.42 1.15
CA HIS A 336 -27.10 26.89 0.00
C HIS A 336 -28.23 25.92 -0.43
N TYR A 337 -28.01 24.61 -0.31
CA TYR A 337 -28.97 23.59 -0.75
C TYR A 337 -30.13 23.40 0.25
N ASP A 338 -29.83 23.45 1.56
CA ASP A 338 -30.82 23.33 2.63
C ASP A 338 -30.43 24.23 3.81
N PRO A 339 -31.10 25.40 3.98
CA PRO A 339 -30.83 26.32 5.09
C PRO A 339 -31.18 25.78 6.50
N SER A 340 -31.70 24.55 6.63
CA SER A 340 -32.09 23.95 7.90
C SER A 340 -31.12 22.90 8.47
N VAL A 341 -29.96 22.70 7.83
CA VAL A 341 -28.95 21.72 8.29
C VAL A 341 -28.21 22.13 9.56
N ASP A 342 -28.18 21.25 10.56
CA ASP A 342 -27.44 21.46 11.81
C ASP A 342 -25.90 21.40 11.61
N GLU A 343 -25.13 22.14 12.40
CA GLU A 343 -23.66 22.11 12.32
C GLU A 343 -23.02 20.70 12.51
N PRO A 344 -23.51 19.81 13.41
CA PRO A 344 -22.99 18.43 13.48
C PRO A 344 -23.18 17.61 12.18
N PHE A 345 -24.23 17.91 11.39
CA PHE A 345 -24.44 17.30 10.08
C PHE A 345 -23.40 17.81 9.08
N LEU A 346 -23.10 19.12 9.09
CA LEU A 346 -22.06 19.73 8.27
C LEU A 346 -20.67 19.16 8.61
N VAL A 347 -20.29 19.14 9.89
CA VAL A 347 -19.04 18.52 10.39
C VAL A 347 -18.87 17.09 9.86
N SER A 348 -19.93 16.28 9.93
CA SER A 348 -19.91 14.89 9.46
C SER A 348 -19.67 14.79 7.95
N HIS A 349 -20.34 15.65 7.15
CA HIS A 349 -20.17 15.65 5.69
C HIS A 349 -18.79 16.15 5.26
N GLN A 350 -18.23 17.18 5.91
CA GLN A 350 -16.84 17.61 5.70
C GLN A 350 -15.86 16.44 5.92
N GLN A 351 -16.01 15.72 7.04
CA GLN A 351 -15.18 14.55 7.38
C GLN A 351 -15.33 13.41 6.36
N ILE A 352 -16.51 13.21 5.78
CA ILE A 352 -16.73 12.24 4.69
C ILE A 352 -15.95 12.66 3.42
N HIS A 353 -15.98 13.93 3.02
CA HIS A 353 -15.25 14.39 1.83
C HIS A 353 -13.72 14.30 1.99
N VAL A 354 -13.19 14.66 3.16
CA VAL A 354 -11.76 14.50 3.51
C VAL A 354 -11.36 13.01 3.53
N SER A 355 -12.22 12.16 4.09
CA SER A 355 -12.04 10.70 4.10
C SER A 355 -11.98 10.10 2.69
N ILE A 356 -12.90 10.50 1.81
CA ILE A 356 -12.94 10.07 0.40
C ILE A 356 -11.66 10.49 -0.32
N LEU A 357 -11.26 11.76 -0.19
CA LEU A 357 -10.03 12.28 -0.81
C LEU A 357 -8.81 11.47 -0.35
N SER A 358 -8.71 11.18 0.95
CA SER A 358 -7.63 10.38 1.52
C SER A 358 -7.58 8.93 1.01
N VAL A 359 -8.72 8.25 0.90
CA VAL A 359 -8.78 6.88 0.35
C VAL A 359 -8.38 6.85 -1.13
N PHE A 360 -8.87 7.80 -1.95
CA PHE A 360 -8.48 7.87 -3.35
C PHE A 360 -7.00 8.31 -3.53
N ASN A 361 -6.45 9.11 -2.62
CA ASN A 361 -5.03 9.46 -2.56
C ASN A 361 -4.14 8.24 -2.23
N PHE A 362 -4.53 7.43 -1.25
CA PHE A 362 -3.90 6.12 -0.96
C PHE A 362 -3.91 5.21 -2.19
N VAL A 363 -5.07 5.03 -2.83
CA VAL A 363 -5.22 4.21 -4.05
C VAL A 363 -4.35 4.76 -5.19
N GLY A 364 -4.36 6.08 -5.43
CA GLY A 364 -3.55 6.72 -6.47
C GLY A 364 -2.05 6.53 -6.28
N ARG A 365 -1.56 6.59 -5.03
CA ARG A 365 -0.14 6.37 -4.72
C ARG A 365 0.30 4.93 -4.98
N LEU A 366 -0.54 3.95 -4.65
CA LEU A 366 -0.27 2.54 -4.97
C LEU A 366 -0.33 2.28 -6.48
N LEU A 367 -1.36 2.79 -7.17
CA LEU A 367 -1.55 2.60 -8.60
C LEU A 367 -0.41 3.22 -9.42
N SER A 368 0.02 4.46 -9.14
CA SER A 368 1.10 5.07 -9.90
C SER A 368 2.48 4.57 -9.48
N GLY A 369 2.71 4.29 -8.19
CA GLY A 369 3.95 3.72 -7.70
C GLY A 369 4.24 2.35 -8.34
N ILE A 370 3.35 1.37 -8.13
CA ILE A 370 3.49 0.01 -8.65
C ILE A 370 3.32 -0.01 -10.18
N GLY A 371 2.35 0.74 -10.71
CA GLY A 371 2.08 0.81 -12.15
C GLY A 371 3.23 1.42 -12.96
N SER A 372 4.01 2.36 -12.40
CA SER A 372 5.17 2.94 -13.09
C SER A 372 6.30 1.92 -13.33
N ASP A 373 6.51 0.98 -12.41
CA ASP A 373 7.49 -0.10 -12.59
C ASP A 373 7.01 -1.13 -13.63
N TYR A 374 5.70 -1.39 -13.72
CA TYR A 374 5.12 -2.22 -14.79
C TYR A 374 5.23 -1.53 -16.17
N LEU A 375 4.96 -0.21 -16.23
CA LEU A 375 5.04 0.61 -17.44
C LEU A 375 6.45 0.62 -18.03
N VAL A 376 7.48 0.72 -17.19
CA VAL A 376 8.89 0.66 -17.62
C VAL A 376 9.29 -0.77 -17.99
N LYS A 377 9.06 -1.77 -17.13
CA LYS A 377 9.56 -3.14 -17.32
C LYS A 377 8.84 -3.91 -18.43
N THR A 378 7.53 -3.73 -18.57
CA THR A 378 6.70 -4.52 -19.50
C THR A 378 6.38 -3.75 -20.78
N LEU A 379 5.98 -2.48 -20.65
CA LEU A 379 5.53 -1.66 -21.78
C LEU A 379 6.64 -0.78 -22.38
N ARG A 380 7.86 -0.78 -21.79
CA ARG A 380 9.03 0.01 -22.21
C ARG A 380 8.73 1.51 -22.40
N ALA A 381 7.82 2.06 -21.59
CA ALA A 381 7.37 3.44 -21.71
C ALA A 381 7.84 4.31 -20.52
N SER A 382 8.05 5.60 -20.77
CA SER A 382 8.52 6.57 -19.77
C SER A 382 7.51 6.76 -18.62
N ARG A 383 8.01 6.79 -17.38
CA ARG A 383 7.21 7.05 -16.16
C ARG A 383 6.44 8.39 -16.21
N ILE A 384 6.84 9.34 -17.06
CA ILE A 384 6.17 10.64 -17.24
C ILE A 384 4.72 10.48 -17.77
N TRP A 385 4.36 9.37 -18.42
CA TRP A 385 2.96 9.08 -18.77
C TRP A 385 2.04 9.02 -17.55
N CYS A 386 2.53 8.60 -16.37
CA CYS A 386 1.76 8.65 -15.13
C CYS A 386 1.44 10.10 -14.70
N LEU A 387 2.29 11.08 -15.05
CA LEU A 387 2.02 12.50 -14.83
C LEU A 387 0.98 13.02 -15.83
N ALA A 388 1.00 12.57 -17.08
CA ALA A 388 -0.04 12.92 -18.06
C ALA A 388 -1.43 12.42 -17.63
N VAL A 389 -1.50 11.21 -17.04
CA VAL A 389 -2.73 10.70 -16.40
C VAL A 389 -3.13 11.57 -15.20
N ALA A 390 -2.19 11.94 -14.33
CA ALA A 390 -2.47 12.83 -13.19
C ALA A 390 -3.05 14.18 -13.65
N CYS A 391 -2.47 14.81 -14.69
CA CYS A 391 -2.98 16.04 -15.30
C CYS A 391 -4.42 15.90 -15.79
N LEU A 392 -4.76 14.80 -16.47
CA LEU A 392 -6.10 14.55 -17.00
C LEU A 392 -7.14 14.35 -15.88
N VAL A 393 -6.80 13.57 -14.85
CA VAL A 393 -7.71 13.34 -13.71
C VAL A 393 -7.89 14.61 -12.88
N PHE A 394 -6.83 15.42 -12.70
CA PHE A 394 -6.95 16.74 -12.08
C PHE A 394 -7.85 17.68 -12.89
N LEU A 395 -7.61 17.80 -14.20
CA LEU A 395 -8.41 18.67 -15.06
C LEU A 395 -9.90 18.28 -15.02
N LEU A 396 -10.22 16.99 -15.05
CA LEU A 396 -11.58 16.48 -14.86
C LEU A 396 -12.15 16.86 -13.48
N ALA A 397 -11.37 16.71 -12.41
CA ALA A 397 -11.80 17.07 -11.05
C ALA A 397 -12.14 18.56 -10.91
N GLN A 398 -11.31 19.44 -11.48
CA GLN A 398 -11.57 20.89 -11.45
C GLN A 398 -12.78 21.26 -12.35
N ILE A 399 -12.97 20.60 -13.50
CA ILE A 399 -14.17 20.78 -14.34
C ILE A 399 -15.43 20.34 -13.59
N CYS A 400 -15.39 19.23 -12.86
CA CYS A 400 -16.49 18.79 -12.00
C CYS A 400 -16.83 19.84 -10.92
N ALA A 401 -15.82 20.41 -10.24
CA ALA A 401 -16.04 21.47 -9.24
C ALA A 401 -16.70 22.74 -9.82
N LEU A 402 -16.49 23.04 -11.10
CA LEU A 402 -17.10 24.18 -11.80
C LEU A 402 -18.55 23.95 -12.28
N GLN A 403 -19.08 22.73 -12.10
CA GLN A 403 -20.39 22.28 -12.60
C GLN A 403 -21.27 21.59 -11.54
N ILE A 404 -20.76 21.35 -10.34
CA ILE A 404 -21.48 20.63 -9.28
C ILE A 404 -22.12 21.61 -8.31
N GLU A 405 -23.43 21.75 -8.44
CA GLU A 405 -24.31 22.56 -7.56
C GLU A 405 -24.99 21.71 -6.48
N MET A 406 -25.13 20.38 -6.69
CA MET A 406 -25.71 19.46 -5.69
C MET A 406 -24.63 18.94 -4.74
N PRO A 407 -24.76 19.11 -3.40
CA PRO A 407 -23.72 18.70 -2.44
C PRO A 407 -23.39 17.21 -2.52
N HIS A 408 -24.38 16.33 -2.70
CA HIS A 408 -24.18 14.88 -2.86
C HIS A 408 -23.21 14.51 -4.01
N LYS A 409 -23.05 15.35 -5.04
CA LYS A 409 -22.14 15.09 -6.17
C LYS A 409 -20.70 15.54 -5.91
N LEU A 410 -20.43 16.32 -4.86
CA LEU A 410 -19.09 16.80 -4.50
C LEU A 410 -18.09 15.64 -4.27
N VAL A 411 -18.60 14.43 -3.97
CA VAL A 411 -17.86 13.16 -3.93
C VAL A 411 -16.97 12.95 -5.16
N PHE A 412 -17.41 13.35 -6.37
CA PHE A 412 -16.60 13.26 -7.58
C PHE A 412 -15.37 14.18 -7.54
N VAL A 413 -15.51 15.40 -7.00
CA VAL A 413 -14.39 16.34 -6.83
C VAL A 413 -13.40 15.78 -5.82
N SER A 414 -13.88 15.32 -4.66
CA SER A 414 -13.04 14.74 -3.60
C SER A 414 -12.27 13.50 -4.10
N GLY A 415 -12.97 12.57 -4.74
CA GLY A 415 -12.39 11.31 -5.22
C GLY A 415 -11.40 11.50 -6.37
N LEU A 416 -11.74 12.30 -7.39
CA LEU A 416 -10.84 12.54 -8.53
C LEU A 416 -9.61 13.37 -8.12
N SER A 417 -9.79 14.38 -7.27
CA SER A 417 -8.66 15.20 -6.77
C SER A 417 -7.73 14.37 -5.88
N GLY A 418 -8.29 13.52 -5.02
CA GLY A 418 -7.53 12.54 -4.24
C GLY A 418 -6.74 11.60 -5.14
N LEU A 419 -7.39 11.00 -6.15
CA LEU A 419 -6.76 10.06 -7.08
C LEU A 419 -5.61 10.71 -7.87
N ALA A 420 -5.82 11.92 -8.39
CA ALA A 420 -4.82 12.65 -9.18
C ALA A 420 -3.61 13.08 -8.33
N TYR A 421 -3.85 13.58 -7.11
CA TYR A 421 -2.81 13.93 -6.15
C TYR A 421 -2.04 12.70 -5.65
N GLY A 422 -2.74 11.57 -5.50
CA GLY A 422 -2.11 10.28 -5.20
C GLY A 422 -1.22 9.81 -6.35
N PHE A 423 -1.73 9.87 -7.58
CA PHE A 423 -0.98 9.53 -8.79
C PHE A 423 0.31 10.35 -8.91
N LEU A 424 0.23 11.67 -8.70
CA LEU A 424 1.35 12.60 -8.67
C LEU A 424 2.44 12.13 -7.69
N PHE A 425 2.10 12.01 -6.40
CA PHE A 425 3.07 11.73 -5.36
C PHE A 425 3.57 10.27 -5.33
N GLY A 426 2.83 9.31 -5.87
CA GLY A 426 3.29 7.92 -5.97
C GLY A 426 4.39 7.68 -6.99
N VAL A 427 4.43 8.43 -8.11
CA VAL A 427 5.42 8.23 -9.19
C VAL A 427 6.61 9.20 -9.13
N PHE A 428 6.41 10.42 -8.61
CA PHE A 428 7.42 11.47 -8.65
C PHE A 428 8.77 11.12 -7.99
N PRO A 429 8.82 10.45 -6.81
CA PRO A 429 10.09 10.03 -6.21
C PRO A 429 10.90 9.10 -7.13
N SER A 430 10.23 8.21 -7.86
CA SER A 430 10.86 7.31 -8.84
C SER A 430 11.43 8.08 -10.03
N ILE A 431 10.71 9.09 -10.54
CA ILE A 431 11.19 9.97 -11.63
C ILE A 431 12.42 10.78 -11.19
N VAL A 432 12.41 11.34 -9.97
CA VAL A 432 13.56 12.07 -9.41
C VAL A 432 14.78 11.17 -9.24
N ALA A 433 14.59 9.94 -8.73
CA ALA A 433 15.65 8.95 -8.57
C ALA A 433 16.26 8.49 -9.92
N GLU A 434 15.42 8.36 -10.95
CA GLU A 434 15.80 7.98 -12.31
C GLU A 434 16.52 9.12 -13.06
N THR A 435 16.09 10.37 -12.87
CA THR A 435 16.62 11.53 -13.61
C THR A 435 17.93 12.06 -13.03
N PHE A 436 18.09 12.03 -11.69
CA PHE A 436 19.20 12.73 -11.01
C PHE A 436 20.13 11.81 -10.19
N GLY A 437 19.76 10.54 -9.99
CA GLY A 437 20.55 9.58 -9.23
C GLY A 437 20.03 9.31 -7.80
N ILE A 438 20.41 8.16 -7.26
CA ILE A 438 19.79 7.58 -6.05
C ILE A 438 20.55 7.91 -4.76
N ARG A 439 21.88 7.97 -4.79
CA ARG A 439 22.69 8.14 -3.57
C ARG A 439 22.63 9.57 -2.97
N GLY A 440 21.91 10.49 -3.61
CA GLY A 440 21.49 11.80 -3.09
C GLY A 440 19.96 12.04 -3.10
N LEU A 441 19.15 10.98 -3.16
CA LEU A 441 17.69 11.07 -3.37
C LEU A 441 16.97 11.94 -2.34
N SER A 442 17.33 11.87 -1.05
CA SER A 442 16.70 12.67 0.01
C SER A 442 16.82 14.17 -0.26
N GLN A 443 18.02 14.62 -0.67
CA GLN A 443 18.30 16.02 -1.01
C GLN A 443 17.60 16.45 -2.31
N ASN A 444 17.69 15.64 -3.37
CA ASN A 444 17.07 15.95 -4.66
C ASN A 444 15.54 15.99 -4.57
N TRP A 445 14.95 15.10 -3.74
CA TRP A 445 13.55 15.16 -3.37
C TRP A 445 13.22 16.45 -2.61
N GLY A 446 14.03 16.82 -1.62
CA GLY A 446 13.89 18.09 -0.88
C GLY A 446 13.80 19.32 -1.78
N PHE A 447 14.63 19.42 -2.83
CA PHE A 447 14.53 20.50 -3.82
C PHE A 447 13.21 20.44 -4.63
N MET A 448 12.76 19.25 -5.03
CA MET A 448 11.49 19.07 -5.75
C MET A 448 10.27 19.43 -4.87
N MET A 449 10.36 19.19 -3.55
CA MET A 449 9.33 19.54 -2.58
C MET A 449 9.18 21.05 -2.32
N LEU A 450 10.04 21.91 -2.87
CA LEU A 450 9.81 23.36 -2.86
C LEU A 450 8.75 23.81 -3.90
N ALA A 451 8.45 22.99 -4.92
CA ALA A 451 7.46 23.33 -5.94
C ALA A 451 6.00 23.41 -5.40
N PRO A 452 5.55 22.46 -4.54
CA PRO A 452 4.30 22.58 -3.79
C PRO A 452 4.22 23.83 -2.90
N VAL A 453 5.35 24.35 -2.38
CA VAL A 453 5.37 25.58 -1.58
C VAL A 453 5.03 26.80 -2.44
N ALA A 454 5.75 26.99 -3.55
CA ALA A 454 5.57 28.17 -4.41
C ALA A 454 4.14 28.26 -4.99
N SER A 455 3.57 27.13 -5.37
CA SER A 455 2.24 27.03 -5.98
C SER A 455 1.09 26.96 -4.97
N GLY A 456 1.24 26.13 -3.94
CA GLY A 456 0.21 25.90 -2.93
C GLY A 456 -0.16 27.18 -2.19
N ASN A 457 0.83 28.00 -1.82
CA ASN A 457 0.59 29.29 -1.18
C ASN A 457 -0.24 30.24 -2.07
N VAL A 458 0.08 30.32 -3.36
CA VAL A 458 -0.65 31.17 -4.31
C VAL A 458 -2.11 30.71 -4.44
N PHE A 459 -2.37 29.43 -4.71
CA PHE A 459 -3.74 28.96 -4.95
C PHE A 459 -4.60 28.92 -3.68
N ASN A 460 -4.04 28.64 -2.50
CA ASN A 460 -4.80 28.65 -1.24
C ASN A 460 -5.16 30.07 -0.76
N LEU A 461 -4.24 31.05 -0.89
CA LEU A 461 -4.55 32.45 -0.57
C LEU A 461 -5.48 33.07 -1.62
N LEU A 462 -5.40 32.64 -2.88
CA LEU A 462 -6.35 33.01 -3.93
C LEU A 462 -7.76 32.45 -3.62
N TYR A 463 -7.87 31.17 -3.25
CA TYR A 463 -9.13 30.59 -2.77
C TYR A 463 -9.68 31.40 -1.59
N GLY A 464 -8.85 31.62 -0.55
CA GLY A 464 -9.27 32.31 0.67
C GLY A 464 -9.87 33.68 0.37
N ARG A 465 -9.21 34.47 -0.48
CA ARG A 465 -9.68 35.81 -0.90
C ARG A 465 -10.94 35.77 -1.75
N ILE A 466 -11.12 34.75 -2.60
CA ILE A 466 -12.33 34.59 -3.42
C ILE A 466 -13.51 34.21 -2.54
N TYR A 467 -13.31 33.32 -1.56
CA TYR A 467 -14.34 32.93 -0.60
C TYR A 467 -14.69 34.09 0.34
N ASP A 468 -13.69 34.80 0.90
CA ASP A 468 -13.90 35.98 1.75
C ASP A 468 -14.60 37.14 1.03
N HIS A 469 -14.52 37.22 -0.30
CA HIS A 469 -15.23 38.23 -1.11
C HIS A 469 -16.74 37.93 -1.24
N HIS A 470 -17.14 36.66 -1.15
CA HIS A 470 -18.55 36.25 -1.18
C HIS A 470 -19.10 35.99 0.24
N SER A 471 -18.24 36.00 1.27
CA SER A 471 -18.68 35.82 2.66
C SER A 471 -19.28 37.08 3.27
N ILE A 472 -20.34 36.90 4.04
CA ILE A 472 -21.00 37.95 4.83
C ILE A 472 -20.50 37.85 6.28
N VAL A 473 -20.29 38.98 6.95
CA VAL A 473 -19.96 39.02 8.39
C VAL A 473 -21.26 39.08 9.18
N GLU A 474 -21.51 38.08 10.01
CA GLU A 474 -22.73 37.98 10.81
C GLU A 474 -22.67 38.87 12.08
N PRO A 475 -23.81 39.20 12.72
CA PRO A 475 -23.84 40.09 13.89
C PRO A 475 -23.07 39.57 15.11
N ASP A 476 -22.79 38.26 15.16
CA ASP A 476 -21.97 37.61 16.18
C ASP A 476 -20.46 37.63 15.85
N GLY A 477 -20.07 38.15 14.68
CA GLY A 477 -18.69 38.22 14.20
C GLY A 477 -18.17 36.97 13.48
N THR A 478 -19.02 35.99 13.17
CA THR A 478 -18.66 34.86 12.29
C THR A 478 -18.72 35.25 10.80
N ARG A 479 -18.33 34.34 9.91
CA ARG A 479 -18.40 34.51 8.45
C ARG A 479 -19.00 33.28 7.77
N SER A 480 -20.12 33.48 7.10
CA SER A 480 -20.83 32.50 6.27
C SER A 480 -20.71 32.89 4.78
N CYS A 481 -20.85 31.92 3.88
CA CYS A 481 -20.91 32.15 2.43
C CYS A 481 -21.98 31.26 1.84
N ASP A 482 -23.14 31.85 1.56
CA ASP A 482 -24.36 31.14 1.19
C ASP A 482 -24.64 31.20 -0.32
N ASP A 483 -23.71 31.77 -1.10
CA ASP A 483 -23.71 31.80 -2.58
C ASP A 483 -23.39 30.43 -3.22
N GLY A 484 -23.27 29.37 -2.42
CA GLY A 484 -23.04 28.00 -2.87
C GLY A 484 -21.78 27.84 -3.72
N ILE A 485 -21.94 27.38 -4.96
CA ILE A 485 -20.83 27.17 -5.90
C ILE A 485 -20.02 28.46 -6.16
N ALA A 486 -20.65 29.64 -6.12
CA ALA A 486 -19.96 30.89 -6.47
C ALA A 486 -18.88 31.29 -5.45
N CYS A 487 -19.03 30.90 -4.17
CA CYS A 487 -18.04 31.09 -3.11
C CYS A 487 -16.62 30.61 -3.50
N TYR A 488 -16.51 29.55 -4.32
CA TYR A 488 -15.23 28.95 -4.71
C TYR A 488 -14.99 28.87 -6.23
N ARG A 489 -16.00 29.09 -7.08
CA ARG A 489 -15.93 28.91 -8.55
C ARG A 489 -14.75 29.64 -9.21
N GLY A 490 -14.41 30.83 -8.74
CA GLY A 490 -13.27 31.60 -9.24
C GLY A 490 -11.93 30.91 -9.04
N ALA A 491 -11.72 30.27 -7.88
CA ALA A 491 -10.48 29.58 -7.55
C ALA A 491 -10.29 28.33 -8.43
N TYR A 492 -11.34 27.51 -8.54
CA TYR A 492 -11.36 26.33 -9.40
C TYR A 492 -11.21 26.64 -10.90
N THR A 493 -11.59 27.84 -11.34
CA THR A 493 -11.38 28.29 -12.74
C THR A 493 -9.90 28.54 -13.02
N VAL A 494 -9.17 29.11 -12.06
CA VAL A 494 -7.72 29.38 -12.19
C VAL A 494 -6.92 28.07 -12.12
N THR A 495 -7.26 27.14 -11.21
CA THR A 495 -6.59 25.84 -11.14
C THR A 495 -6.93 24.91 -12.31
N ALA A 496 -8.17 24.91 -12.83
CA ALA A 496 -8.50 24.21 -14.08
C ALA A 496 -7.61 24.68 -15.25
N SER A 497 -7.42 26.00 -15.36
CA SER A 497 -6.54 26.62 -16.36
C SER A 497 -5.07 26.21 -16.16
N ALA A 498 -4.61 26.16 -14.91
CA ALA A 498 -3.27 25.69 -14.56
C ALA A 498 -3.08 24.20 -14.92
N CYS A 499 -4.03 23.32 -14.61
CA CYS A 499 -3.97 21.89 -14.97
C CYS A 499 -3.94 21.66 -16.49
N ALA A 500 -4.68 22.44 -17.27
CA ALA A 500 -4.62 22.40 -18.73
C ALA A 500 -3.21 22.78 -19.25
N LEU A 501 -2.59 23.82 -18.69
CA LEU A 501 -1.20 24.18 -19.00
C LEU A 501 -0.21 23.08 -18.59
N GLY A 502 -0.39 22.48 -17.41
CA GLY A 502 0.42 21.34 -16.94
C GLY A 502 0.34 20.12 -17.84
N LEU A 503 -0.85 19.83 -18.40
CA LEU A 503 -1.04 18.77 -19.40
C LEU A 503 -0.26 19.07 -20.68
N VAL A 504 -0.35 20.28 -21.22
CA VAL A 504 0.39 20.70 -22.43
C VAL A 504 1.90 20.60 -22.23
N ILE A 505 2.42 21.09 -21.10
CA ILE A 505 3.84 20.97 -20.74
C ILE A 505 4.27 19.50 -20.67
N THR A 506 3.49 18.65 -20.00
CA THR A 506 3.79 17.21 -19.85
C THR A 506 3.82 16.49 -21.20
N LEU A 507 2.83 16.73 -22.07
CA LEU A 507 2.77 16.14 -23.41
C LEU A 507 3.91 16.63 -24.31
N TYR A 508 4.29 17.91 -24.22
CA TYR A 508 5.44 18.47 -24.93
C TYR A 508 6.75 17.79 -24.52
N ILE A 509 6.96 17.55 -23.22
CA ILE A 509 8.15 16.84 -22.71
C ILE A 509 8.18 15.40 -23.22
N ILE A 510 7.06 14.66 -23.17
CA ILE A 510 6.96 13.30 -23.72
C ILE A 510 7.29 13.28 -25.22
N HIS A 511 6.76 14.23 -25.99
CA HIS A 511 7.04 14.36 -27.43
C HIS A 511 8.53 14.64 -27.71
N HIS A 512 9.12 15.60 -27.00
CA HIS A 512 10.52 16.00 -27.15
C HIS A 512 11.50 14.89 -26.72
N GLN A 513 11.21 14.17 -25.63
CA GLN A 513 11.98 12.97 -25.23
C GLN A 513 11.91 11.88 -26.30
N ARG A 514 10.71 11.59 -26.83
CA ARG A 514 10.54 10.60 -27.91
C ARG A 514 11.30 10.99 -29.18
N ALA A 515 11.25 12.27 -29.56
CA ALA A 515 12.00 12.78 -30.71
C ALA A 515 13.52 12.60 -30.53
N ARG A 516 14.08 12.99 -29.38
CA ARG A 516 15.50 12.75 -29.05
C ARG A 516 15.88 11.28 -29.11
N TYR A 517 15.06 10.39 -28.56
CA TYR A 517 15.32 8.95 -28.54
C TYR A 517 15.31 8.33 -29.95
N VAL A 518 14.38 8.76 -30.82
CA VAL A 518 14.35 8.37 -32.23
C VAL A 518 15.58 8.91 -32.99
N ILE A 519 16.00 10.15 -32.75
CA ILE A 519 17.20 10.73 -33.38
C ILE A 519 18.47 9.95 -32.99
N LEU A 520 18.62 9.57 -31.72
CA LEU A 520 19.75 8.75 -31.26
C LEU A 520 19.74 7.35 -31.93
N LEU A 521 18.57 6.71 -32.01
CA LEU A 521 18.40 5.42 -32.71
C LEU A 521 18.74 5.50 -34.21
N VAL A 522 18.33 6.57 -34.90
CA VAL A 522 18.56 6.76 -36.34
C VAL A 522 20.00 7.18 -36.65
N THR A 523 20.67 7.90 -35.74
CA THR A 523 22.07 8.36 -35.93
C THR A 523 23.12 7.35 -35.45
N GLY A 524 22.72 6.30 -34.74
CA GLY A 524 23.63 5.27 -34.21
C GLY A 524 24.58 5.74 -33.11
N LEU A 525 24.42 6.99 -32.63
CA LEU A 525 25.27 7.58 -31.61
C LEU A 525 24.79 7.16 -30.22
N SER A 526 25.69 6.53 -29.45
CA SER A 526 25.46 6.34 -28.02
C SER A 526 25.39 7.69 -27.30
N SER A 527 24.55 7.80 -26.27
CA SER A 527 24.34 9.05 -25.53
C SER A 527 25.61 9.60 -24.85
N VAL A 528 26.63 8.76 -24.65
CA VAL A 528 27.90 9.10 -24.03
C VAL A 528 28.84 9.86 -24.99
N ASP A 529 28.81 9.53 -26.28
CA ASP A 529 29.70 10.12 -27.29
C ASP A 529 29.35 11.59 -27.61
N ALA A 530 28.06 11.93 -27.56
CA ALA A 530 27.58 13.27 -27.90
C ALA A 530 28.02 14.36 -26.91
N SER A 531 28.26 14.01 -25.64
CA SER A 531 28.61 14.97 -24.58
C SER A 531 30.12 15.15 -24.39
N SER A 532 30.90 14.09 -24.63
CA SER A 532 32.37 14.11 -24.49
C SER A 532 33.07 14.74 -25.69
N ARG A 533 32.63 14.39 -26.91
CA ARG A 533 33.34 14.73 -28.15
C ARG A 533 33.12 16.18 -28.64
N PHE A 534 32.28 16.96 -27.94
CA PHE A 534 31.99 18.37 -28.25
C PHE A 534 32.77 19.40 -27.40
N LYS A 535 33.67 18.95 -26.51
CA LYS A 535 34.58 19.80 -25.70
C LYS A 535 35.96 19.16 -25.59
N PRO A 536 36.69 18.94 -26.71
CA PRO A 536 37.75 19.91 -27.01
C PRO A 536 38.12 20.02 -28.52
N ILE A 537 37.31 20.67 -29.34
CA ILE A 537 37.70 21.03 -30.73
C ILE A 537 37.33 22.50 -31.00
N LEU A 538 38.12 23.42 -30.44
CA LEU A 538 37.96 24.87 -30.63
C LEU A 538 39.29 25.66 -30.65
N THR A 539 40.42 24.97 -30.74
CA THR A 539 41.77 25.55 -30.59
C THR A 539 42.79 25.05 -31.62
N GLN A 540 42.36 24.76 -32.86
CA GLN A 540 43.24 24.75 -34.04
C GLN A 540 42.46 24.99 -35.34
N ALA A 541 43.12 25.65 -36.30
CA ALA A 541 42.59 26.09 -37.60
C ALA A 541 43.01 25.10 -38.73
N PRO A 542 42.60 25.25 -40.01
CA PRO A 542 41.83 26.34 -40.61
C PRO A 542 40.65 25.90 -41.52
N SER A 543 40.01 26.89 -42.15
CA SER A 543 39.12 26.76 -43.31
C SER A 543 39.74 25.89 -44.43
N THR A 544 39.00 25.11 -45.21
CA THR A 544 37.86 25.58 -46.03
C THR A 544 36.75 24.55 -46.30
N ALA A 545 36.96 23.25 -46.06
CA ALA A 545 36.07 22.18 -46.56
C ALA A 545 34.66 22.12 -45.91
N PHE A 546 34.51 22.57 -44.67
CA PHE A 546 33.27 22.38 -43.89
C PHE A 546 32.06 23.21 -44.38
N ILE A 547 32.32 24.29 -45.14
CA ILE A 547 31.29 25.25 -45.58
C ILE A 547 30.40 24.68 -46.71
N ALA A 548 30.85 23.65 -47.44
CA ALA A 548 30.08 23.05 -48.53
C ALA A 548 28.88 22.23 -48.05
N CYS A 549 29.01 21.48 -46.96
CA CYS A 549 28.00 20.53 -46.50
C CYS A 549 26.82 21.21 -45.78
N LEU A 550 27.09 22.26 -45.00
CA LEU A 550 26.06 23.02 -44.27
C LEU A 550 25.06 23.75 -45.19
N ARG A 551 25.41 23.99 -46.46
CA ARG A 551 24.65 24.84 -47.37
C ARG A 551 23.39 24.23 -47.97
N SER A 552 23.02 23.00 -47.59
CA SER A 552 21.86 22.27 -48.15
C SER A 552 20.66 22.13 -47.20
N VAL A 553 20.73 22.64 -45.96
CA VAL A 553 19.66 22.45 -44.95
C VAL A 553 19.24 23.78 -44.27
N GLU A 554 19.88 24.91 -44.59
CA GLU A 554 19.47 26.24 -44.09
C GLU A 554 18.46 26.96 -45.01
N SER A 555 17.20 26.55 -44.90
CA SER A 555 16.00 27.36 -45.22
C SER A 555 14.79 26.69 -44.56
N SER A 556 13.93 27.33 -43.77
CA SER A 556 13.66 28.77 -43.61
C SER A 556 13.87 29.29 -42.18
N THR A 557 14.13 30.59 -42.08
CA THR A 557 14.74 31.32 -40.95
C THR A 557 13.72 31.85 -39.90
N TYR A 558 14.25 32.29 -38.75
CA TYR A 558 13.71 33.23 -37.74
C TYR A 558 12.85 32.74 -36.56
N ALA A 559 13.54 32.54 -35.43
CA ALA A 559 13.20 33.21 -34.16
C ALA A 559 13.58 34.72 -34.26
N PRO A 560 13.14 35.68 -33.38
CA PRO A 560 12.71 35.48 -31.99
C PRO A 560 11.48 36.30 -31.50
N LEU A 561 10.79 35.83 -30.44
CA LEU A 561 9.79 36.67 -29.73
C LEU A 561 9.57 36.40 -28.22
N VAL A 562 10.29 35.47 -27.59
CA VAL A 562 9.91 34.95 -26.24
C VAL A 562 10.24 35.91 -25.07
N TYR A 563 11.05 36.94 -25.27
CA TYR A 563 11.52 37.82 -24.18
C TYR A 563 10.67 39.08 -23.90
N LYS A 564 9.53 39.27 -24.59
CA LYS A 564 8.62 40.41 -24.37
C LYS A 564 7.14 40.06 -24.62
N MET A 565 6.47 39.46 -23.62
CA MET A 565 4.98 39.49 -23.55
C MET A 565 4.44 39.20 -22.14
N GLY A 566 5.03 39.83 -21.12
CA GLY A 566 4.53 39.80 -19.73
C GLY A 566 3.42 40.81 -19.41
N ALA A 567 2.92 41.55 -20.41
CA ALA A 567 1.98 42.66 -20.22
C ALA A 567 1.02 42.80 -21.41
N LEU A 568 -0.12 42.10 -21.36
CA LEU A 568 -1.34 42.42 -22.12
C LEU A 568 -2.56 41.66 -21.55
N LEU A 569 -3.01 42.09 -20.38
CA LEU A 569 -4.35 41.78 -19.84
C LEU A 569 -5.37 42.75 -20.45
N SER A 570 -6.26 42.29 -21.34
CA SER A 570 -7.63 42.83 -21.52
C SER A 570 -8.41 42.23 -22.73
N LEU A 571 -9.43 41.40 -22.43
CA LEU A 571 -10.81 41.40 -23.00
C LEU A 571 -11.01 41.29 -24.56
N PRO A 572 -12.25 41.09 -25.09
CA PRO A 572 -13.08 39.90 -24.88
C PRO A 572 -13.82 39.38 -26.17
N LEU A 573 -14.72 38.39 -25.99
CA LEU A 573 -15.92 38.03 -26.80
C LEU A 573 -15.85 37.05 -28.01
N LEU A 574 -16.77 36.06 -27.92
CA LEU A 574 -17.65 35.47 -28.96
C LEU A 574 -17.10 34.78 -30.24
N ALA A 575 -17.31 33.45 -30.34
CA ALA A 575 -18.25 32.83 -31.32
C ALA A 575 -18.52 31.33 -31.02
N VAL A 576 -19.74 30.88 -31.35
CA VAL A 576 -20.39 29.55 -31.09
C VAL A 576 -20.74 28.91 -32.46
N PRO A 577 -21.10 27.60 -32.68
CA PRO A 577 -21.11 26.36 -31.85
C PRO A 577 -20.35 25.14 -32.47
N SER A 578 -20.28 23.99 -31.76
CA SER A 578 -20.70 22.63 -32.27
C SER A 578 -20.20 21.42 -31.43
N MET A 579 -20.69 21.23 -30.19
CA MET A 579 -20.24 20.12 -29.32
C MET A 579 -20.87 18.74 -29.57
N GLY A 580 -21.85 18.61 -30.48
CA GLY A 580 -22.65 17.37 -30.61
C GLY A 580 -21.96 16.19 -31.30
N THR A 581 -21.11 16.43 -32.30
CA THR A 581 -20.61 15.39 -33.22
C THR A 581 -19.31 14.71 -32.81
N VAL A 582 -18.54 15.31 -31.89
CA VAL A 582 -17.28 14.75 -31.40
C VAL A 582 -17.53 13.55 -30.46
N VAL A 583 -18.53 13.65 -29.59
CA VAL A 583 -18.85 12.64 -28.57
C VAL A 583 -19.26 11.30 -29.20
N SER A 584 -20.09 11.33 -30.24
CA SER A 584 -20.53 10.12 -30.97
C SER A 584 -19.38 9.42 -31.71
N CYS A 585 -18.42 10.17 -32.24
CA CYS A 585 -17.29 9.59 -32.98
C CYS A 585 -16.31 8.84 -32.05
N PHE A 586 -16.02 9.39 -30.87
CA PHE A 586 -15.18 8.70 -29.88
C PHE A 586 -15.89 7.49 -29.24
N ALA A 587 -17.20 7.55 -29.03
CA ALA A 587 -17.97 6.42 -28.49
C ALA A 587 -17.88 5.16 -29.37
N SER A 588 -17.98 5.32 -30.70
CA SER A 588 -18.01 4.16 -31.63
C SER A 588 -16.64 3.49 -31.81
N CYS A 589 -15.55 4.27 -31.86
CA CYS A 589 -14.22 3.71 -32.14
C CYS A 589 -13.56 3.06 -30.92
N CYS A 590 -13.89 3.48 -29.70
CA CYS A 590 -13.25 2.96 -28.49
C CYS A 590 -13.73 1.56 -28.08
N GLY A 591 -14.94 1.12 -28.46
CA GLY A 591 -15.50 -0.17 -28.04
C GLY A 591 -14.74 -1.41 -28.56
N ALA A 592 -14.29 -1.38 -29.81
CA ALA A 592 -13.52 -2.49 -30.39
C ALA A 592 -12.09 -2.58 -29.81
N ALA A 593 -11.45 -1.42 -29.61
CA ALA A 593 -10.10 -1.34 -29.09
C ALA A 593 -9.99 -1.78 -27.62
N THR A 594 -10.92 -1.39 -26.75
CA THR A 594 -10.92 -1.79 -25.34
C THR A 594 -11.14 -3.29 -25.16
N CYS A 595 -12.02 -3.91 -25.94
CA CYS A 595 -12.27 -5.36 -25.87
C CYS A 595 -11.00 -6.17 -26.19
N SER A 596 -10.28 -5.80 -27.26
CA SER A 596 -9.00 -6.44 -27.61
C SER A 596 -7.89 -6.14 -26.59
N MET A 597 -7.83 -4.91 -26.06
CA MET A 597 -6.79 -4.50 -25.11
C MET A 597 -6.94 -5.18 -23.74
N VAL A 598 -8.18 -5.37 -23.25
CA VAL A 598 -8.46 -6.17 -22.04
C VAL A 598 -8.11 -7.65 -22.28
N CYS A 599 -8.46 -8.22 -23.44
CA CYS A 599 -8.07 -9.60 -23.78
C CYS A 599 -6.54 -9.78 -23.87
N SER A 600 -5.80 -8.78 -24.34
CA SER A 600 -4.34 -8.81 -24.43
C SER A 600 -3.64 -8.58 -23.08
N ALA A 601 -4.15 -7.68 -22.23
CA ALA A 601 -3.59 -7.42 -20.89
C ALA A 601 -3.68 -8.63 -19.95
N CYS A 602 -4.60 -9.57 -20.25
CA CYS A 602 -4.79 -10.83 -19.57
C CYS A 602 -4.07 -12.03 -20.25
N GLY A 603 -3.21 -11.78 -21.23
CA GLY A 603 -2.46 -12.80 -21.97
C GLY A 603 -1.25 -13.33 -21.21
N LYS A 604 -1.33 -14.60 -20.74
CA LYS A 604 -0.24 -15.39 -20.08
C LYS A 604 0.16 -14.94 -18.66
N CYS A 605 -0.72 -15.14 -17.68
CA CYS A 605 -0.32 -15.31 -16.28
C CYS A 605 0.37 -16.68 -16.07
N GLY A 606 1.61 -16.83 -16.55
CA GLY A 606 2.36 -18.09 -16.55
C GLY A 606 2.95 -18.52 -15.20
N ASN A 607 2.22 -18.33 -14.09
CA ASN A 607 2.67 -18.67 -12.74
C ASN A 607 1.46 -19.05 -11.85
N SER A 608 1.60 -20.14 -11.08
CA SER A 608 0.54 -20.72 -10.25
C SER A 608 -0.04 -19.74 -9.22
N ILE A 609 0.77 -18.83 -8.67
CA ILE A 609 0.35 -17.84 -7.69
C ILE A 609 -0.51 -16.75 -8.35
N ALA A 610 -0.11 -16.28 -9.54
CA ALA A 610 -0.83 -15.25 -10.28
C ALA A 610 -2.24 -15.71 -10.71
N THR A 611 -2.40 -16.99 -11.05
CA THR A 611 -3.68 -17.54 -11.52
C THR A 611 -4.65 -17.76 -10.37
N ARG A 612 -4.16 -18.16 -9.20
CA ARG A 612 -4.91 -18.18 -7.93
C ARG A 612 -5.42 -16.79 -7.55
N ILE A 613 -4.57 -15.76 -7.61
CA ILE A 613 -4.95 -14.35 -7.35
C ILE A 613 -6.00 -13.86 -8.36
N ALA A 614 -5.88 -14.20 -9.64
CA ALA A 614 -6.84 -13.79 -10.67
C ALA A 614 -8.26 -14.37 -10.44
N TYR A 615 -8.39 -15.64 -10.00
CA TYR A 615 -9.69 -16.18 -9.60
C TYR A 615 -10.23 -15.52 -8.32
N ALA A 616 -9.37 -15.19 -7.34
CA ALA A 616 -9.77 -14.45 -6.14
C ALA A 616 -10.38 -13.07 -6.48
N LEU A 617 -9.76 -12.36 -7.42
CA LEU A 617 -10.24 -11.07 -7.93
C LEU A 617 -11.55 -11.21 -8.72
N LEU A 618 -11.72 -12.29 -9.51
CA LEU A 618 -12.98 -12.57 -10.20
C LEU A 618 -14.14 -12.79 -9.22
N LEU A 619 -13.91 -13.57 -8.16
CA LEU A 619 -14.89 -13.78 -7.08
C LEU A 619 -15.23 -12.47 -6.35
N LEU A 620 -14.24 -11.62 -6.08
CA LEU A 620 -14.44 -10.30 -5.48
C LEU A 620 -15.28 -9.37 -6.36
N VAL A 621 -14.96 -9.26 -7.66
CA VAL A 621 -15.72 -8.44 -8.62
C VAL A 621 -17.16 -8.94 -8.76
N ASN A 622 -17.36 -10.26 -8.83
CA ASN A 622 -18.69 -10.87 -8.84
C ASN A 622 -19.49 -10.58 -7.56
N SER A 623 -18.83 -10.62 -6.38
CA SER A 623 -19.46 -10.31 -5.09
C SER A 623 -19.92 -8.86 -5.01
N ILE A 624 -19.09 -7.92 -5.48
CA ILE A 624 -19.42 -6.49 -5.56
C ILE A 624 -20.56 -6.26 -6.54
N LEU A 625 -20.54 -6.89 -7.73
CA LEU A 625 -21.58 -6.76 -8.73
C LEU A 625 -22.94 -7.28 -8.22
N ALA A 626 -22.95 -8.44 -7.56
CA ALA A 626 -24.17 -9.01 -6.96
C ALA A 626 -24.73 -8.13 -5.83
N TRP A 627 -23.87 -7.48 -5.04
CA TRP A 627 -24.29 -6.56 -3.97
C TRP A 627 -24.83 -5.23 -4.52
N ILE A 628 -24.23 -4.67 -5.59
CA ILE A 628 -24.78 -3.47 -6.26
C ILE A 628 -26.18 -3.76 -6.82
N MET A 629 -26.43 -4.98 -7.33
CA MET A 629 -27.75 -5.41 -7.81
C MET A 629 -28.79 -5.66 -6.71
N LEU A 630 -28.46 -5.45 -5.43
CA LEU A 630 -29.43 -5.32 -4.34
C LEU A 630 -29.93 -3.88 -4.13
N THR A 631 -29.43 -2.90 -4.89
CA THR A 631 -29.84 -1.48 -4.78
C THR A 631 -30.83 -1.11 -5.88
N ASP A 632 -31.92 -0.42 -5.52
CA ASP A 632 -33.02 -0.08 -6.44
C ASP A 632 -32.53 0.77 -7.63
N TRP A 633 -31.64 1.73 -7.36
CA TRP A 633 -30.96 2.56 -8.36
C TRP A 633 -30.31 1.75 -9.49
N ALA A 634 -29.68 0.61 -9.16
CA ALA A 634 -29.03 -0.24 -10.15
C ALA A 634 -30.06 -1.00 -11.01
N ILE A 635 -31.21 -1.33 -10.43
CA ILE A 635 -32.30 -2.09 -11.07
C ILE A 635 -33.09 -1.19 -12.03
N GLU A 636 -33.43 0.04 -11.64
CA GLU A 636 -34.04 1.04 -12.53
C GLU A 636 -33.15 1.30 -13.76
N LYS A 637 -31.84 1.46 -13.53
CA LYS A 637 -30.84 1.60 -14.60
C LYS A 637 -30.78 0.39 -15.53
N LEU A 638 -30.94 -0.82 -14.99
CA LEU A 638 -30.93 -2.06 -15.77
C LEU A 638 -32.19 -2.21 -16.62
N GLN A 639 -33.37 -1.90 -16.07
CA GLN A 639 -34.65 -1.98 -16.80
C GLN A 639 -34.66 -1.06 -18.03
N HIS A 640 -34.21 0.18 -17.89
CA HIS A 640 -34.05 1.10 -19.02
C HIS A 640 -33.01 0.64 -20.05
N LEU A 641 -31.97 -0.12 -19.67
CA LEU A 641 -31.03 -0.74 -20.61
C LEU A 641 -31.63 -1.98 -21.31
N ALA A 642 -32.58 -2.66 -20.67
CA ALA A 642 -33.22 -3.88 -21.17
C ALA A 642 -34.45 -3.62 -22.08
N LEU A 643 -34.61 -2.38 -22.57
CA LEU A 643 -35.64 -1.97 -23.54
C LEU A 643 -37.09 -2.29 -23.11
N ASP A 644 -37.37 -2.29 -21.80
CA ASP A 644 -38.64 -2.66 -21.16
C ASP A 644 -39.21 -4.05 -21.54
N TYR A 645 -38.41 -4.88 -22.23
CA TYR A 645 -38.85 -6.18 -22.77
C TYR A 645 -38.91 -7.27 -21.69
N VAL A 646 -38.18 -7.10 -20.59
CA VAL A 646 -38.13 -8.02 -19.45
C VAL A 646 -38.88 -7.41 -18.25
N LYS A 647 -40.21 -7.47 -18.29
CA LYS A 647 -41.06 -7.09 -17.13
C LYS A 647 -41.03 -8.19 -16.07
N ILE A 648 -40.20 -7.99 -15.04
CA ILE A 648 -40.05 -8.90 -13.89
C ILE A 648 -41.26 -8.76 -12.96
N ASN A 649 -42.42 -9.26 -13.42
CA ASN A 649 -43.70 -9.14 -12.71
C ASN A 649 -43.87 -10.28 -11.68
N CYS A 650 -43.38 -10.08 -10.46
CA CYS A 650 -43.74 -10.94 -9.33
C CYS A 650 -45.20 -10.65 -8.88
N PRO A 651 -46.07 -11.66 -8.64
CA PRO A 651 -47.51 -11.42 -8.41
C PRO A 651 -47.86 -10.59 -7.16
N THR A 652 -47.00 -10.54 -6.15
CA THR A 652 -47.30 -9.94 -4.84
C THR A 652 -46.06 -9.32 -4.17
N GLY A 653 -45.39 -8.37 -4.84
CA GLY A 653 -44.41 -7.47 -4.18
C GLY A 653 -42.99 -7.48 -4.75
N GLN A 654 -42.10 -6.79 -4.04
CA GLN A 654 -40.75 -6.43 -4.50
C GLN A 654 -39.75 -7.59 -4.31
N CYS A 655 -39.36 -8.28 -5.39
CA CYS A 655 -38.37 -9.38 -5.34
C CYS A 655 -37.15 -9.16 -6.26
N TYR A 656 -37.01 -7.96 -6.84
CA TYR A 656 -36.06 -7.68 -7.93
C TYR A 656 -34.59 -7.95 -7.57
N GLY A 657 -34.12 -7.45 -6.42
CA GLY A 657 -32.71 -7.57 -6.01
C GLY A 657 -32.28 -9.00 -5.62
N TRP A 658 -33.06 -9.67 -4.77
CA TRP A 658 -32.82 -11.06 -4.33
C TRP A 658 -32.52 -11.98 -5.51
N LEU A 659 -33.37 -11.89 -6.53
CA LEU A 659 -33.31 -12.72 -7.73
C LEU A 659 -32.09 -12.39 -8.59
N ALA A 660 -31.73 -11.10 -8.75
CA ALA A 660 -30.56 -10.68 -9.50
C ALA A 660 -29.25 -11.16 -8.84
N ALA A 661 -29.15 -11.08 -7.51
CA ALA A 661 -27.99 -11.59 -6.76
C ALA A 661 -27.80 -13.10 -6.94
N HIS A 662 -28.88 -13.89 -6.90
CA HIS A 662 -28.81 -15.33 -7.20
C HIS A 662 -28.45 -15.63 -8.67
N ARG A 663 -29.01 -14.88 -9.64
CA ARG A 663 -28.70 -15.03 -11.09
C ARG A 663 -27.22 -14.79 -11.40
N ILE A 664 -26.58 -13.79 -10.77
CA ILE A 664 -25.16 -13.46 -10.97
C ILE A 664 -24.24 -14.50 -10.32
N ASN A 665 -24.47 -14.85 -9.05
CA ASN A 665 -23.64 -15.85 -8.37
C ASN A 665 -23.77 -17.25 -9.00
N PHE A 666 -24.96 -17.62 -9.50
CA PHE A 666 -25.15 -18.84 -10.28
C PHE A 666 -24.27 -18.88 -11.54
N ALA A 667 -24.11 -17.75 -12.26
CA ALA A 667 -23.30 -17.70 -13.47
C ALA A 667 -21.80 -17.97 -13.20
N LEU A 668 -21.23 -17.37 -12.13
CA LEU A 668 -19.85 -17.67 -11.74
C LEU A 668 -19.70 -19.08 -11.16
N GLY A 669 -20.65 -19.53 -10.34
CA GLY A 669 -20.66 -20.88 -9.78
C GLY A 669 -20.71 -21.97 -10.86
N LEU A 670 -21.56 -21.79 -11.88
CA LEU A 670 -21.64 -22.68 -13.04
C LEU A 670 -20.35 -22.70 -13.86
N LEU A 671 -19.69 -21.55 -14.05
CA LEU A 671 -18.37 -21.49 -14.70
C LEU A 671 -17.32 -22.30 -13.92
N HIS A 672 -17.30 -22.21 -12.59
CA HIS A 672 -16.42 -23.01 -11.76
C HIS A 672 -16.74 -24.51 -11.82
N LEU A 673 -18.02 -24.92 -11.80
CA LEU A 673 -18.39 -26.33 -11.99
C LEU A 673 -17.94 -26.88 -13.36
N ILE A 674 -18.04 -26.08 -14.42
CA ILE A 674 -17.52 -26.43 -15.76
C ILE A 674 -15.99 -26.62 -15.72
N PHE A 675 -15.25 -25.73 -15.07
CA PHE A 675 -13.79 -25.90 -14.94
C PHE A 675 -13.39 -27.07 -14.04
N ALA A 676 -14.14 -27.38 -12.97
CA ALA A 676 -13.92 -28.56 -12.15
C ALA A 676 -14.01 -29.84 -12.98
N GLY A 677 -15.07 -29.98 -13.80
CA GLY A 677 -15.24 -31.10 -14.72
C GLY A 677 -14.14 -31.18 -15.79
N LEU A 678 -13.80 -30.06 -16.44
CA LEU A 678 -12.76 -30.02 -17.49
C LEU A 678 -11.35 -30.33 -16.95
N LEU A 679 -11.05 -29.94 -15.71
CA LEU A 679 -9.74 -30.13 -15.07
C LEU A 679 -9.67 -31.40 -14.22
N PHE A 680 -10.71 -32.24 -14.22
CA PHE A 680 -10.74 -33.50 -13.48
C PHE A 680 -9.59 -34.43 -13.91
N GLY A 681 -8.87 -34.97 -12.92
CA GLY A 681 -7.73 -35.87 -13.12
C GLY A 681 -6.45 -35.22 -13.68
N VAL A 682 -6.35 -33.89 -13.74
CA VAL A 682 -5.08 -33.20 -14.08
C VAL A 682 -4.12 -33.28 -12.87
N ARG A 683 -2.93 -33.84 -13.07
CA ARG A 683 -1.88 -34.03 -12.03
C ARG A 683 -0.54 -33.34 -12.32
N SER A 684 -0.37 -32.69 -13.48
CA SER A 684 0.88 -32.04 -13.91
C SER A 684 0.61 -30.87 -14.88
N SER A 685 1.41 -29.78 -14.83
CA SER A 685 1.25 -28.61 -15.71
C SER A 685 1.43 -28.94 -17.20
N LYS A 686 2.13 -30.03 -17.50
CA LYS A 686 2.35 -30.57 -18.87
C LYS A 686 1.06 -31.02 -19.57
N ASN A 687 -0.05 -31.23 -18.85
CA ASN A 687 -1.31 -31.63 -19.47
C ASN A 687 -1.89 -30.44 -20.26
N PRO A 688 -2.31 -30.58 -21.53
CA PRO A 688 -2.86 -29.46 -22.31
C PRO A 688 -4.09 -28.81 -21.66
N ARG A 689 -4.82 -29.55 -20.79
CA ARG A 689 -5.93 -28.99 -20.01
C ARG A 689 -5.47 -28.02 -18.91
N ALA A 690 -4.24 -28.12 -18.40
CA ALA A 690 -3.68 -27.15 -17.44
C ALA A 690 -3.54 -25.74 -18.03
N ALA A 691 -3.43 -25.61 -19.36
CA ALA A 691 -3.49 -24.31 -20.03
C ALA A 691 -4.87 -23.62 -19.88
N ILE A 692 -5.95 -24.38 -19.65
CA ILE A 692 -7.26 -23.83 -19.28
C ILE A 692 -7.21 -23.26 -17.87
N GLN A 693 -6.52 -23.91 -16.92
CA GLN A 693 -6.38 -23.38 -15.56
C GLN A 693 -5.57 -22.08 -15.55
N ASN A 694 -4.36 -22.09 -16.11
CA ASN A 694 -3.42 -20.98 -15.97
C ASN A 694 -3.53 -19.89 -17.06
N GLY A 695 -4.11 -20.20 -18.22
CA GLY A 695 -4.23 -19.31 -19.38
C GLY A 695 -5.63 -18.76 -19.66
N TYR A 696 -5.82 -18.29 -20.91
CA TYR A 696 -7.09 -17.93 -21.55
C TYR A 696 -8.05 -17.00 -20.77
N TRP A 697 -7.52 -16.05 -20.00
CA TRP A 697 -8.30 -15.14 -19.16
C TRP A 697 -9.34 -14.29 -19.90
N GLY A 698 -9.02 -13.76 -21.10
CA GLY A 698 -10.01 -13.04 -21.93
C GLY A 698 -11.27 -13.89 -22.22
N PRO A 699 -11.12 -15.07 -22.85
CA PRO A 699 -12.21 -16.04 -23.02
C PRO A 699 -12.96 -16.42 -21.73
N LYS A 700 -12.27 -16.56 -20.58
CA LYS A 700 -12.93 -16.83 -19.28
C LYS A 700 -13.88 -15.70 -18.87
N ILE A 701 -13.45 -14.44 -18.98
CA ILE A 701 -14.27 -13.27 -18.64
C ILE A 701 -15.46 -13.14 -19.60
N ILE A 702 -15.25 -13.39 -20.90
CA ILE A 702 -16.34 -13.40 -21.89
C ILE A 702 -17.35 -14.52 -21.57
N ALA A 703 -16.90 -15.72 -21.21
CA ALA A 703 -17.77 -16.82 -20.82
C ALA A 703 -18.56 -16.51 -19.53
N TRP A 704 -17.94 -15.89 -18.53
CA TRP A 704 -18.63 -15.43 -17.31
C TRP A 704 -19.73 -14.40 -17.62
N LEU A 705 -19.43 -13.37 -18.41
CA LEU A 705 -20.41 -12.35 -18.81
C LEU A 705 -21.55 -12.95 -19.65
N ALA A 706 -21.24 -13.88 -20.56
CA ALA A 706 -22.26 -14.61 -21.32
C ALA A 706 -23.15 -15.49 -20.42
N LEU A 707 -22.57 -16.15 -19.41
CA LEU A 707 -23.31 -16.93 -18.42
C LEU A 707 -24.23 -16.05 -17.56
N ILE A 708 -23.84 -14.80 -17.25
CA ILE A 708 -24.73 -13.83 -16.58
C ILE A 708 -25.92 -13.50 -17.49
N VAL A 709 -25.69 -13.14 -18.76
CA VAL A 709 -26.78 -12.82 -19.70
C VAL A 709 -27.71 -14.02 -19.91
N MET A 710 -27.16 -15.23 -20.05
CA MET A 710 -27.97 -16.45 -20.15
C MET A 710 -28.70 -16.79 -18.85
N SER A 711 -28.15 -16.47 -17.67
CA SER A 711 -28.85 -16.74 -16.41
C SER A 711 -30.09 -15.86 -16.22
N PHE A 712 -30.20 -14.71 -16.90
CA PHE A 712 -31.46 -13.93 -16.98
C PHE A 712 -32.56 -14.56 -17.84
N LEU A 713 -32.23 -15.48 -18.76
CA LEU A 713 -33.22 -16.18 -19.60
C LEU A 713 -33.93 -17.35 -18.87
N ILE A 714 -33.39 -17.79 -17.72
CA ILE A 714 -33.93 -18.92 -16.95
C ILE A 714 -35.12 -18.44 -16.07
N PRO A 715 -36.25 -19.17 -15.98
CA PRO A 715 -37.43 -18.74 -15.21
C PRO A 715 -37.20 -18.63 -13.69
N ASP A 716 -37.86 -17.67 -13.03
CA ASP A 716 -37.69 -17.35 -11.60
C ASP A 716 -37.89 -18.54 -10.66
N LYS A 717 -38.79 -19.46 -11.01
CA LYS A 717 -39.08 -20.68 -10.24
C LYS A 717 -37.84 -21.55 -10.03
N PHE A 718 -36.91 -21.57 -10.99
CA PHE A 718 -35.64 -22.27 -10.84
C PHE A 718 -34.77 -21.59 -9.77
N PHE A 719 -34.66 -20.26 -9.79
CA PHE A 719 -33.83 -19.52 -8.83
C PHE A 719 -34.41 -19.49 -7.42
N MET A 720 -35.74 -19.51 -7.25
CA MET A 720 -36.35 -19.68 -5.93
C MET A 720 -36.00 -21.04 -5.31
N PHE A 721 -36.03 -22.13 -6.10
CA PHE A 721 -35.57 -23.45 -5.62
C PHE A 721 -34.05 -23.49 -5.40
N TRP A 722 -33.27 -22.97 -6.35
CA TRP A 722 -31.81 -22.93 -6.27
C TRP A 722 -31.33 -22.13 -5.05
N GLY A 723 -31.85 -20.92 -4.82
CA GLY A 723 -31.48 -20.06 -3.70
C GLY A 723 -31.81 -20.70 -2.35
N ASN A 724 -33.07 -21.09 -2.15
CA ASN A 724 -33.56 -21.53 -0.84
C ASN A 724 -33.04 -22.91 -0.41
N TYR A 725 -32.70 -23.80 -1.35
CA TYR A 725 -32.26 -25.16 -1.01
C TYR A 725 -30.80 -25.44 -1.42
N VAL A 726 -30.45 -25.25 -2.70
CA VAL A 726 -29.14 -25.68 -3.24
C VAL A 726 -28.02 -24.73 -2.81
N SER A 727 -28.22 -23.42 -2.99
CA SER A 727 -27.29 -22.36 -2.58
C SER A 727 -27.15 -22.31 -1.06
N PHE A 728 -28.23 -22.51 -0.31
CA PHE A 728 -28.19 -22.60 1.14
C PHE A 728 -27.38 -23.81 1.65
N GLY A 729 -27.62 -25.01 1.10
CA GLY A 729 -26.85 -26.21 1.45
C GLY A 729 -25.36 -26.11 1.08
N ALA A 730 -25.05 -25.58 -0.10
CA ALA A 730 -23.67 -25.31 -0.52
C ALA A 730 -22.98 -24.23 0.34
N ALA A 731 -23.72 -23.20 0.77
CA ALA A 731 -23.24 -22.18 1.70
C ALA A 731 -22.93 -22.74 3.10
N MET A 732 -23.75 -23.65 3.62
CA MET A 732 -23.45 -24.37 4.87
C MET A 732 -22.18 -25.23 4.74
N LEU A 733 -22.02 -25.95 3.62
CA LEU A 733 -20.81 -26.74 3.37
C LEU A 733 -19.56 -25.85 3.27
N PHE A 734 -19.66 -24.68 2.63
CA PHE A 734 -18.56 -23.71 2.58
C PHE A 734 -18.11 -23.25 3.97
N LEU A 735 -19.06 -22.95 4.87
CA LEU A 735 -18.75 -22.56 6.25
C LEU A 735 -18.07 -23.70 7.03
N ILE A 736 -18.51 -24.95 6.85
CA ILE A 736 -17.90 -26.12 7.51
C ILE A 736 -16.48 -26.37 6.97
N LEU A 737 -16.23 -26.17 5.67
CA LEU A 737 -14.87 -26.26 5.12
C LEU A 737 -13.97 -25.12 5.62
N GLY A 738 -14.44 -23.88 5.57
CA GLY A 738 -13.70 -22.71 6.07
C GLY A 738 -13.38 -22.78 7.56
N LEU A 739 -14.26 -23.42 8.34
CA LEU A 739 -14.04 -23.80 9.74
C LEU A 739 -12.86 -24.77 9.89
N ILE A 740 -12.92 -25.93 9.21
CA ILE A 740 -11.91 -26.99 9.29
C ILE A 740 -10.52 -26.45 8.91
N LEU A 741 -10.43 -25.62 7.88
CA LEU A 741 -9.18 -25.06 7.37
C LEU A 741 -8.53 -24.02 8.28
N LEU A 742 -9.32 -23.37 9.14
CA LEU A 742 -8.83 -22.45 10.16
C LEU A 742 -8.29 -23.23 11.38
N VAL A 743 -8.92 -24.37 11.70
CA VAL A 743 -8.41 -25.34 12.68
C VAL A 743 -7.12 -26.02 12.17
N ASP A 744 -7.03 -26.37 10.89
CA ASP A 744 -5.81 -26.91 10.27
C ASP A 744 -4.63 -25.92 10.34
N LEU A 745 -4.88 -24.63 10.07
CA LEU A 745 -3.92 -23.55 10.30
C LEU A 745 -3.49 -23.46 11.77
N ALA A 746 -4.44 -23.62 12.70
CA ALA A 746 -4.18 -23.55 14.14
C ALA A 746 -3.23 -24.66 14.61
N HIS A 747 -3.43 -25.90 14.16
CA HIS A 747 -2.53 -27.02 14.43
C HIS A 747 -1.17 -26.81 13.76
N SER A 748 -1.16 -26.47 12.47
CA SER A 748 0.06 -26.15 11.70
C SER A 748 0.94 -25.11 12.40
N TRP A 749 0.35 -24.06 12.98
CA TRP A 749 1.10 -23.02 13.71
C TRP A 749 1.65 -23.53 15.06
N ALA A 750 0.88 -24.32 15.80
CA ALA A 750 1.35 -24.91 17.06
C ALA A 750 2.49 -25.91 16.83
N GLU A 751 2.37 -26.76 15.81
CA GLU A 751 3.36 -27.75 15.42
C GLU A 751 4.63 -27.10 14.83
N TYR A 752 4.50 -26.06 14.00
CA TYR A 752 5.65 -25.27 13.56
C TYR A 752 6.39 -24.63 14.74
N CYS A 753 5.66 -24.10 15.74
CA CYS A 753 6.27 -23.57 16.96
C CYS A 753 6.98 -24.65 17.79
N LEU A 754 6.44 -25.88 17.84
CA LEU A 754 7.05 -27.01 18.55
C LEU A 754 8.30 -27.52 17.83
N GLY A 755 8.23 -27.79 16.52
CA GLY A 755 9.39 -28.20 15.72
C GLY A 755 10.54 -27.19 15.79
N GLN A 756 10.25 -25.88 15.75
CA GLN A 756 11.26 -24.83 15.93
C GLN A 756 11.81 -24.70 17.37
N ILE A 757 11.16 -25.31 18.37
CA ILE A 757 11.73 -25.50 19.71
C ILE A 757 12.65 -26.72 19.72
N GLU A 758 12.24 -27.82 19.08
CA GLU A 758 12.98 -29.09 19.00
C GLU A 758 14.26 -28.96 18.18
N GLU A 759 14.20 -28.34 16.99
CA GLU A 759 15.33 -28.12 16.07
C GLU A 759 16.37 -27.11 16.59
N THR A 760 15.96 -26.11 17.37
CA THR A 760 16.78 -24.92 17.68
C THR A 760 17.05 -24.69 19.19
N ASP A 761 16.43 -25.48 20.09
CA ASP A 761 16.33 -25.26 21.55
C ASP A 761 16.12 -23.79 21.96
N SER A 762 15.34 -23.05 21.15
CA SER A 762 15.27 -21.61 21.27
C SER A 762 14.34 -21.21 22.41
N ARG A 763 14.93 -20.66 23.49
CA ARG A 763 14.18 -19.98 24.57
C ARG A 763 13.22 -18.91 24.06
N PHE A 764 13.49 -18.30 22.90
CA PHE A 764 12.55 -17.37 22.26
C PHE A 764 11.27 -18.08 21.80
N TRP A 765 11.38 -19.20 21.06
CA TRP A 765 10.21 -19.95 20.59
C TRP A 765 9.40 -20.55 21.76
N ARG A 766 10.06 -21.03 22.82
CA ARG A 766 9.36 -21.47 24.06
C ARG A 766 8.53 -20.33 24.69
N ILE A 767 9.09 -19.12 24.78
CA ILE A 767 8.37 -17.94 25.30
C ILE A 767 7.21 -17.54 24.37
N VAL A 768 7.39 -17.62 23.04
CA VAL A 768 6.32 -17.34 22.06
C VAL A 768 5.18 -18.35 22.19
N LEU A 769 5.45 -19.65 22.31
CA LEU A 769 4.42 -20.69 22.44
C LEU A 769 3.62 -20.55 23.74
N VAL A 770 4.30 -20.39 24.88
CA VAL A 770 3.64 -20.22 26.19
C VAL A 770 2.87 -18.90 26.26
N GLY A 771 3.47 -17.81 25.78
CA GLY A 771 2.86 -16.47 25.80
C GLY A 771 1.62 -16.37 24.89
N SER A 772 1.66 -16.97 23.70
CA SER A 772 0.51 -17.03 22.79
C SER A 772 -0.62 -17.89 23.35
N THR A 773 -0.31 -19.08 23.89
CA THR A 773 -1.28 -19.97 24.57
C THR A 773 -2.01 -19.26 25.72
N LEU A 774 -1.25 -18.58 26.59
CA LEU A 774 -1.82 -17.81 27.71
C LEU A 774 -2.69 -16.65 27.20
N SER A 775 -2.24 -15.93 26.18
CA SER A 775 -2.99 -14.82 25.58
C SER A 775 -4.32 -15.29 24.95
N MET A 776 -4.36 -16.46 24.32
CA MET A 776 -5.56 -17.03 23.70
C MET A 776 -6.61 -17.41 24.75
N TYR A 777 -6.21 -18.05 25.86
CA TYR A 777 -7.15 -18.33 26.96
C TYR A 777 -7.64 -17.04 27.63
N LEU A 778 -6.78 -16.05 27.88
CA LEU A 778 -7.20 -14.75 28.43
C LEU A 778 -8.19 -14.01 27.51
N ALA A 779 -7.95 -14.04 26.19
CA ALA A 779 -8.88 -13.49 25.20
C ALA A 779 -10.22 -14.25 25.17
N SER A 780 -10.20 -15.58 25.33
CA SER A 780 -11.41 -16.41 25.42
C SER A 780 -12.25 -16.04 26.65
N ILE A 781 -11.62 -15.87 27.82
CA ILE A 781 -12.29 -15.40 29.04
C ILE A 781 -12.90 -14.02 28.82
N ALA A 782 -12.10 -13.06 28.32
CA ALA A 782 -12.56 -11.69 28.09
C ALA A 782 -13.75 -11.61 27.12
N MET A 783 -13.69 -12.31 25.98
CA MET A 783 -14.81 -12.38 25.03
C MET A 783 -16.04 -13.06 25.64
N THR A 784 -15.87 -14.07 26.48
CA THR A 784 -17.00 -14.75 27.17
C THR A 784 -17.68 -13.82 28.18
N VAL A 785 -16.90 -13.07 28.96
CA VAL A 785 -17.41 -12.06 29.90
C VAL A 785 -18.16 -10.94 29.16
N VAL A 786 -17.59 -10.42 28.06
CA VAL A 786 -18.26 -9.44 27.20
C VAL A 786 -19.57 -9.98 26.62
N GLN A 787 -19.60 -11.25 26.18
CA GLN A 787 -20.82 -11.88 25.68
C GLN A 787 -21.93 -11.93 26.74
N TYR A 788 -21.61 -12.33 27.98
CA TYR A 788 -22.59 -12.32 29.07
C TYR A 788 -23.07 -10.90 29.41
N ILE A 789 -22.16 -9.92 29.47
CA ILE A 789 -22.51 -8.53 29.83
C ILE A 789 -23.40 -7.87 28.78
N PHE A 790 -23.15 -8.07 27.48
CA PHE A 790 -23.83 -7.32 26.41
C PHE A 790 -24.99 -8.06 25.73
N PHE A 791 -25.00 -9.39 25.68
CA PHE A 791 -25.97 -10.16 24.87
C PHE A 791 -26.80 -11.18 25.68
N ALA A 792 -26.50 -11.39 26.96
CA ALA A 792 -27.16 -12.39 27.80
C ALA A 792 -27.99 -11.79 28.95
N GLN A 793 -28.23 -10.47 28.96
CA GLN A 793 -29.06 -9.82 29.97
C GLN A 793 -30.54 -10.21 29.83
N GLY A 794 -31.30 -10.17 30.94
CA GLY A 794 -32.75 -10.39 30.92
C GLY A 794 -33.17 -11.78 30.43
N SER A 795 -34.16 -11.82 29.53
CA SER A 795 -34.82 -13.04 29.05
C SER A 795 -34.17 -13.67 27.80
N CYS A 796 -32.91 -13.32 27.49
CA CYS A 796 -32.19 -13.76 26.28
C CYS A 796 -31.65 -15.20 26.40
N THR A 797 -32.55 -16.17 26.60
CA THR A 797 -32.25 -17.57 26.91
C THR A 797 -31.42 -18.29 25.84
N MET A 798 -31.61 -17.97 24.55
CA MET A 798 -30.81 -18.53 23.46
C MET A 798 -29.32 -18.18 23.62
N ASN A 799 -29.02 -16.90 23.86
CA ASN A 799 -27.65 -16.42 24.02
C ASN A 799 -27.03 -16.98 25.30
N GLN A 800 -27.78 -16.96 26.42
CA GLN A 800 -27.36 -17.57 27.69
C GLN A 800 -26.97 -19.05 27.48
N THR A 801 -27.79 -19.83 26.79
CA THR A 801 -27.51 -21.24 26.48
C THR A 801 -26.29 -21.41 25.57
N ALA A 802 -26.22 -20.66 24.46
CA ALA A 802 -25.12 -20.76 23.50
C ALA A 802 -23.74 -20.44 24.13
N ILE A 803 -23.67 -19.35 24.91
CA ILE A 803 -22.43 -18.94 25.60
C ILE A 803 -22.05 -19.97 26.68
N THR A 804 -23.03 -20.48 27.45
CA THR A 804 -22.79 -21.49 28.50
C THR A 804 -22.29 -22.81 27.91
N VAL A 805 -22.89 -23.29 26.83
CA VAL A 805 -22.47 -24.53 26.15
C VAL A 805 -21.08 -24.36 25.52
N ASN A 806 -20.78 -23.23 24.88
CA ASN A 806 -19.44 -22.95 24.35
C ASN A 806 -18.37 -22.95 25.47
N LEU A 807 -18.66 -22.34 26.62
CA LEU A 807 -17.75 -22.34 27.78
C LEU A 807 -17.50 -23.76 28.32
N ILE A 808 -18.54 -24.58 28.44
CA ILE A 808 -18.43 -25.98 28.91
C ILE A 808 -17.62 -26.83 27.91
N LEU A 809 -17.92 -26.74 26.61
CA LEU A 809 -17.22 -27.51 25.58
C LEU A 809 -15.72 -27.15 25.50
N TRP A 810 -15.38 -25.87 25.64
CA TRP A 810 -13.98 -25.45 25.74
C TRP A 810 -13.30 -26.07 26.97
N LEU A 811 -13.89 -25.97 28.16
CA LEU A 811 -13.30 -26.54 29.38
C LEU A 811 -13.07 -28.06 29.26
N ILE A 812 -14.00 -28.78 28.63
CA ILE A 812 -13.85 -30.21 28.30
C ILE A 812 -12.65 -30.43 27.37
N ILE A 813 -12.51 -29.65 26.30
CA ILE A 813 -11.38 -29.76 25.37
C ILE A 813 -10.03 -29.51 26.06
N SER A 814 -9.93 -28.47 26.88
CA SER A 814 -8.71 -28.20 27.64
C SER A 814 -8.35 -29.38 28.56
N ALA A 815 -9.33 -29.99 29.24
CA ALA A 815 -9.12 -31.16 30.09
C ALA A 815 -8.74 -32.44 29.32
N VAL A 816 -9.34 -32.69 28.14
CA VAL A 816 -8.98 -33.83 27.28
C VAL A 816 -7.56 -33.67 26.72
N SER A 817 -7.16 -32.46 26.32
CA SER A 817 -5.83 -32.18 25.75
C SER A 817 -4.64 -32.34 26.70
N ILE A 818 -4.90 -32.55 28.00
CA ILE A 818 -3.88 -32.80 29.05
C ILE A 818 -4.03 -34.17 29.72
N ASN A 819 -4.92 -35.02 29.21
CA ASN A 819 -5.07 -36.37 29.74
C ASN A 819 -3.84 -37.21 29.35
N PRO A 820 -3.13 -37.87 30.30
CA PRO A 820 -1.94 -38.66 29.98
C PRO A 820 -2.20 -39.72 28.90
N THR A 821 -3.36 -40.39 28.91
CA THR A 821 -3.72 -41.39 27.88
C THR A 821 -3.95 -40.79 26.50
N VAL A 822 -4.25 -39.49 26.39
CA VAL A 822 -4.25 -38.78 25.09
C VAL A 822 -2.83 -38.47 24.63
N GLN A 823 -1.93 -38.14 25.56
CA GLN A 823 -0.54 -37.79 25.27
C GLN A 823 0.34 -39.03 24.99
N GLU A 824 -0.03 -40.20 25.51
CA GLU A 824 0.59 -41.50 25.18
C GLU A 824 0.39 -41.88 23.70
N TYR A 825 -0.82 -41.68 23.15
CA TYR A 825 -1.13 -41.95 21.74
C TYR A 825 -0.83 -40.76 20.81
N ASN A 826 -0.71 -39.54 21.33
CA ASN A 826 -0.34 -38.34 20.57
C ASN A 826 0.53 -37.40 21.42
N PRO A 827 1.87 -37.56 21.39
CA PRO A 827 2.79 -36.73 22.19
C PRO A 827 2.84 -35.26 21.77
N LYS A 828 2.23 -34.88 20.63
CA LYS A 828 2.10 -33.49 20.18
C LYS A 828 0.82 -32.82 20.70
N ALA A 829 -0.10 -33.58 21.33
CA ALA A 829 -1.34 -33.05 21.89
C ALA A 829 -1.09 -32.15 23.12
N GLY A 830 -1.57 -30.91 23.09
CA GLY A 830 -1.36 -30.00 24.21
C GLY A 830 -2.19 -28.72 24.23
N LEU A 831 -2.02 -27.98 25.33
CA LEU A 831 -2.81 -26.80 25.69
C LEU A 831 -2.80 -25.69 24.64
N ALA A 832 -1.75 -25.57 23.83
CA ALA A 832 -1.64 -24.56 22.76
C ALA A 832 -2.70 -24.76 21.67
N GLN A 833 -2.87 -26.01 21.22
CA GLN A 833 -3.87 -26.39 20.22
C GLN A 833 -5.29 -26.21 20.77
N ALA A 834 -5.52 -26.63 22.02
CA ALA A 834 -6.80 -26.43 22.73
C ALA A 834 -7.15 -24.93 22.91
N ALA A 835 -6.19 -24.08 23.24
CA ALA A 835 -6.40 -22.64 23.39
C ALA A 835 -6.81 -21.95 22.09
N MET A 836 -6.26 -22.40 20.96
CA MET A 836 -6.59 -21.86 19.65
C MET A 836 -8.01 -22.24 19.21
N VAL A 837 -8.45 -23.48 19.46
CA VAL A 837 -9.84 -23.92 19.22
C VAL A 837 -10.80 -23.14 20.12
N ALA A 838 -10.45 -22.94 21.40
CA ALA A 838 -11.25 -22.22 22.38
C ALA A 838 -11.51 -20.75 22.00
N VAL A 839 -10.45 -20.01 21.66
CA VAL A 839 -10.57 -18.58 21.33
C VAL A 839 -11.37 -18.38 20.05
N TYR A 840 -11.21 -19.27 19.07
CA TYR A 840 -11.93 -19.21 17.82
C TYR A 840 -13.42 -19.57 17.96
N CYS A 841 -13.78 -20.62 18.70
CA CYS A 841 -15.19 -20.96 18.92
C CYS A 841 -15.91 -19.92 19.78
N THR A 842 -15.20 -19.30 20.72
CA THR A 842 -15.69 -18.15 21.49
C THR A 842 -15.94 -16.94 20.59
N TYR A 843 -15.07 -16.69 19.60
CA TYR A 843 -15.31 -15.68 18.56
C TYR A 843 -16.52 -16.03 17.66
N LEU A 844 -16.70 -17.29 17.25
CA LEU A 844 -17.89 -17.71 16.49
C LEU A 844 -19.18 -17.49 17.29
N THR A 845 -19.17 -17.80 18.59
CA THR A 845 -20.31 -17.58 19.48
C THR A 845 -20.59 -16.07 19.64
N MET A 846 -19.56 -15.24 19.79
CA MET A 846 -19.70 -13.78 19.82
C MET A 846 -20.26 -13.23 18.49
N SER A 847 -19.82 -13.79 17.36
CA SER A 847 -20.36 -13.47 16.04
C SER A 847 -21.79 -13.98 15.83
N ALA A 848 -22.25 -15.00 16.56
CA ALA A 848 -23.62 -15.50 16.47
C ALA A 848 -24.60 -14.62 17.25
N VAL A 849 -24.27 -14.26 18.50
CA VAL A 849 -25.14 -13.43 19.35
C VAL A 849 -25.22 -11.98 18.84
N SER A 850 -24.14 -11.46 18.25
CA SER A 850 -24.16 -10.14 17.58
C SER A 850 -24.87 -10.11 16.23
N MET A 851 -25.28 -11.28 15.71
CA MET A 851 -26.11 -11.44 14.51
C MET A 851 -27.58 -11.76 14.81
N GLU A 852 -27.96 -11.87 16.09
CA GLU A 852 -29.37 -12.03 16.48
C GLU A 852 -30.18 -10.77 16.06
N PRO A 853 -31.37 -10.91 15.45
CA PRO A 853 -32.27 -9.78 15.23
C PRO A 853 -32.77 -9.23 16.58
N ASP A 854 -33.11 -7.94 16.63
CA ASP A 854 -33.36 -7.25 17.91
C ASP A 854 -34.81 -7.36 18.42
N ASP A 855 -35.52 -8.44 18.06
CA ASP A 855 -36.94 -8.66 18.36
C ASP A 855 -37.23 -8.73 19.88
N LYS A 856 -36.28 -9.27 20.64
CA LYS A 856 -36.31 -9.42 22.11
C LYS A 856 -35.45 -8.39 22.84
N ASN A 857 -34.95 -7.35 22.14
CA ASN A 857 -33.99 -6.37 22.66
C ASN A 857 -32.65 -6.99 23.15
N CYS A 858 -32.30 -8.18 22.67
CA CYS A 858 -31.09 -8.91 23.10
C CYS A 858 -29.78 -8.41 22.46
N ASN A 859 -29.84 -7.61 21.39
CA ASN A 859 -28.67 -7.20 20.62
C ASN A 859 -28.49 -5.65 20.63
N PRO A 860 -27.76 -5.08 21.61
CA PRO A 860 -27.61 -3.62 21.72
C PRO A 860 -26.87 -3.00 20.52
N LEU A 861 -26.13 -3.78 19.71
CA LEU A 861 -25.43 -3.29 18.53
C LEU A 861 -26.37 -2.94 17.35
N VAL A 862 -27.65 -3.31 17.43
CA VAL A 862 -28.65 -2.93 16.41
C VAL A 862 -29.18 -1.50 16.65
N ARG A 863 -29.25 -1.06 17.91
CA ARG A 863 -29.79 0.25 18.34
C ARG A 863 -28.83 1.43 18.23
N ALA A 864 -27.56 1.21 17.88
CA ALA A 864 -26.57 2.28 17.70
C ALA A 864 -26.75 3.03 16.36
N GLN A 865 -27.51 4.13 16.35
CA GLN A 865 -27.98 4.79 15.13
C GLN A 865 -26.90 5.61 14.36
N GLY A 866 -25.85 6.10 15.01
CA GLY A 866 -25.02 7.22 14.51
C GLY A 866 -24.10 6.99 13.30
N THR A 867 -23.90 5.76 12.79
CA THR A 867 -22.95 5.51 11.67
C THR A 867 -23.31 4.30 10.80
N ARG A 868 -24.61 3.94 10.73
CA ARG A 868 -25.06 2.65 10.18
C ARG A 868 -24.66 2.42 8.71
N THR A 869 -24.77 3.42 7.83
CA THR A 869 -24.47 3.27 6.39
C THR A 869 -22.99 3.03 6.11
N THR A 870 -22.11 3.92 6.57
CA THR A 870 -20.65 3.79 6.38
C THR A 870 -20.10 2.52 7.02
N SER A 871 -20.59 2.14 8.20
CA SER A 871 -20.23 0.88 8.86
C SER A 871 -20.65 -0.35 8.04
N VAL A 872 -21.87 -0.36 7.47
CA VAL A 872 -22.35 -1.45 6.60
C VAL A 872 -21.52 -1.54 5.31
N VAL A 873 -21.16 -0.42 4.67
CA VAL A 873 -20.33 -0.40 3.46
C VAL A 873 -18.93 -0.94 3.72
N ILE A 874 -18.26 -0.47 4.79
CA ILE A 874 -16.93 -0.97 5.18
C ILE A 874 -17.02 -2.46 5.56
N GLY A 875 -18.03 -2.85 6.34
CA GLY A 875 -18.27 -4.24 6.73
C GLY A 875 -18.49 -5.18 5.53
N ALA A 876 -19.26 -4.75 4.53
CA ALA A 876 -19.46 -5.51 3.29
C ALA A 876 -18.16 -5.69 2.51
N ILE A 877 -17.38 -4.62 2.29
CA ILE A 877 -16.10 -4.68 1.57
C ILE A 877 -15.09 -5.58 2.30
N VAL A 878 -14.94 -5.42 3.62
CA VAL A 878 -14.06 -6.27 4.43
C VAL A 878 -14.52 -7.73 4.37
N THR A 879 -15.82 -8.01 4.47
CA THR A 879 -16.35 -9.38 4.38
C THR A 879 -16.08 -10.02 3.03
N MET A 880 -16.25 -9.30 1.91
CA MET A 880 -15.94 -9.82 0.58
C MET A 880 -14.45 -10.10 0.39
N LEU A 881 -13.57 -9.22 0.89
CA LEU A 881 -12.12 -9.44 0.88
C LEU A 881 -11.72 -10.64 1.74
N THR A 882 -12.32 -10.80 2.92
CA THR A 882 -12.12 -11.98 3.78
C THR A 882 -12.56 -13.25 3.08
N VAL A 883 -13.75 -13.28 2.44
CA VAL A 883 -14.23 -14.44 1.68
C VAL A 883 -13.33 -14.77 0.50
N ALA A 884 -12.85 -13.77 -0.25
CA ALA A 884 -11.91 -14.01 -1.35
C ALA A 884 -10.57 -14.61 -0.85
N TYR A 885 -10.05 -14.12 0.27
CA TYR A 885 -8.83 -14.65 0.90
C TYR A 885 -9.04 -16.09 1.42
N THR A 886 -10.09 -16.35 2.21
CA THR A 886 -10.35 -17.68 2.77
C THR A 886 -10.65 -18.70 1.69
N THR A 887 -11.41 -18.33 0.64
CA THR A 887 -11.67 -19.21 -0.51
C THR A 887 -10.37 -19.58 -1.24
N THR A 888 -9.51 -18.60 -1.52
CA THR A 888 -8.25 -18.83 -2.23
C THR A 888 -7.32 -19.74 -1.44
N ARG A 889 -7.24 -19.52 -0.12
CA ARG A 889 -6.50 -20.36 0.81
C ARG A 889 -7.07 -21.78 0.88
N ALA A 890 -8.37 -21.91 1.09
CA ALA A 890 -9.09 -23.17 1.14
C ALA A 890 -8.88 -24.02 -0.11
N ALA A 891 -8.94 -23.39 -1.27
CA ALA A 891 -8.75 -23.99 -2.57
C ALA A 891 -7.29 -24.47 -2.84
N THR A 892 -6.33 -24.12 -1.97
CA THR A 892 -4.93 -24.55 -2.03
C THR A 892 -4.50 -25.57 -0.98
N GLN A 893 -5.19 -25.68 0.15
CA GLN A 893 -4.93 -26.73 1.14
C GLN A 893 -5.60 -28.03 0.67
N SER A 894 -4.82 -29.12 0.55
CA SER A 894 -5.28 -30.37 -0.06
C SER A 894 -6.15 -31.21 0.89
N LEU A 895 -7.43 -30.82 1.02
CA LEU A 895 -8.46 -31.57 1.72
C LEU A 895 -8.54 -33.02 1.20
N GLY A 896 -8.18 -33.99 2.05
CA GLY A 896 -8.02 -35.42 1.74
C GLY A 896 -9.32 -36.20 1.49
N LEU A 897 -10.23 -35.67 0.66
CA LEU A 897 -11.54 -36.26 0.34
C LEU A 897 -11.61 -36.65 -1.15
N GLY A 898 -10.76 -37.60 -1.59
CA GLY A 898 -10.50 -37.79 -3.02
C GLY A 898 -9.96 -39.14 -3.53
N GLY A 899 -10.14 -40.26 -2.81
CA GLY A 899 -9.93 -41.62 -3.36
C GLY A 899 -8.56 -42.27 -3.10
N ASN A 900 -8.62 -43.58 -2.80
CA ASN A 900 -7.55 -44.51 -2.41
C ASN A 900 -6.09 -44.18 -2.76
N GLY A 901 -5.21 -44.44 -1.79
CA GLY A 901 -3.86 -44.95 -2.06
C GLY A 901 -2.80 -43.88 -2.34
N ASN A 902 -2.52 -43.04 -1.34
CA ASN A 902 -1.22 -43.01 -0.67
C ASN A 902 -1.33 -42.16 0.61
N GLY A 903 -0.49 -42.44 1.61
CA GLY A 903 -0.47 -41.70 2.87
C GLY A 903 0.10 -40.29 2.74
N ILE A 904 0.19 -39.58 3.86
CA ILE A 904 1.02 -38.39 3.97
C ILE A 904 2.47 -38.83 3.77
N GLN A 905 3.04 -38.56 2.59
CA GLN A 905 4.44 -38.87 2.34
C GLN A 905 5.29 -37.82 3.04
N LEU A 906 5.59 -38.11 4.31
CA LEU A 906 6.75 -37.57 5.01
C LEU A 906 8.01 -37.87 4.17
N PRO A 907 9.11 -37.11 4.35
CA PRO A 907 10.41 -37.64 4.00
C PRO A 907 10.61 -38.92 4.80
N GLU A 908 10.78 -40.06 4.13
CA GLU A 908 11.32 -41.26 4.75
C GLU A 908 12.78 -40.97 5.10
N ASP A 909 13.18 -41.16 6.36
CA ASP A 909 14.59 -41.18 6.72
C ASP A 909 15.26 -42.38 6.00
N ASP A 910 16.43 -42.16 5.41
CA ASP A 910 17.16 -43.17 4.62
C ASP A 910 17.67 -44.35 5.49
N GLU A 911 16.83 -45.33 5.81
CA GLU A 911 17.31 -46.66 6.22
C GLU A 911 17.93 -47.38 5.00
N HIS A 912 19.18 -47.83 5.17
CA HIS A 912 19.94 -48.49 4.11
C HIS A 912 19.45 -49.92 3.83
N ASP A 913 18.83 -50.14 2.65
CA ASP A 913 18.73 -51.48 2.05
C ASP A 913 19.12 -51.48 0.55
N LEU A 914 19.33 -52.68 -0.01
CA LEU A 914 20.25 -52.94 -1.11
C LEU A 914 19.67 -52.63 -2.51
N VAL A 915 20.27 -51.62 -3.16
CA VAL A 915 19.93 -51.19 -4.53
C VAL A 915 20.07 -52.33 -5.55
N THR A 916 18.93 -52.79 -6.08
CA THR A 916 18.86 -53.79 -7.15
C THR A 916 17.96 -53.38 -8.34
N GLN A 917 17.45 -52.14 -8.36
CA GLN A 917 16.76 -51.56 -9.52
C GLN A 917 17.43 -50.25 -9.97
N GLN A 918 17.35 -50.00 -11.28
CA GLN A 918 18.11 -48.94 -11.95
C GLN A 918 17.22 -47.69 -12.15
N PRO A 919 17.55 -46.53 -11.54
CA PRO A 919 16.70 -45.34 -11.60
C PRO A 919 16.72 -44.70 -12.99
N ILE A 920 15.55 -44.21 -13.43
CA ILE A 920 15.31 -43.76 -14.80
C ILE A 920 15.82 -42.32 -15.05
N HIS A 921 16.28 -41.61 -14.01
CA HIS A 921 16.59 -40.18 -14.08
C HIS A 921 18.08 -39.86 -14.30
N ARG A 922 18.37 -39.37 -15.50
CA ARG A 922 19.73 -39.03 -15.98
C ARG A 922 20.42 -37.91 -15.20
N ARG A 923 19.67 -36.98 -14.56
CA ARG A 923 20.26 -35.86 -13.79
C ARG A 923 20.72 -36.33 -12.41
N GLU A 924 19.92 -37.14 -11.71
CA GLU A 924 20.33 -37.77 -10.43
C GLU A 924 21.59 -38.63 -10.62
N MET A 925 21.61 -39.53 -11.61
CA MET A 925 22.83 -40.33 -11.88
C MET A 925 24.07 -39.48 -12.23
N ARG A 926 23.91 -38.28 -12.80
CA ARG A 926 25.02 -37.36 -13.08
C ARG A 926 25.50 -36.65 -11.80
N ALA A 927 24.58 -36.16 -10.97
CA ALA A 927 24.89 -35.52 -9.70
C ALA A 927 25.54 -36.50 -8.71
N GLU A 928 25.04 -37.74 -8.65
CA GLU A 928 25.58 -38.82 -7.82
C GLU A 928 26.98 -39.24 -8.28
N ALA A 929 27.21 -39.38 -9.58
CA ALA A 929 28.55 -39.64 -10.13
C ALA A 929 29.53 -38.48 -9.86
N LEU A 930 29.07 -37.22 -9.91
CA LEU A 930 29.86 -36.05 -9.54
C LEU A 930 30.21 -36.00 -8.05
N ARG A 931 29.27 -36.36 -7.16
CA ARG A 931 29.54 -36.49 -5.72
C ARG A 931 30.60 -37.55 -5.44
N ARG A 932 30.43 -38.76 -5.97
CA ARG A 932 31.39 -39.85 -5.78
C ARG A 932 32.77 -39.51 -6.36
N ALA A 933 32.83 -38.85 -7.52
CA ALA A 933 34.10 -38.38 -8.09
C ALA A 933 34.81 -37.32 -7.23
N VAL A 934 34.07 -36.49 -6.47
CA VAL A 934 34.61 -35.54 -5.50
C VAL A 934 35.04 -36.25 -4.20
N GLU A 935 34.26 -37.22 -3.71
CA GLU A 935 34.58 -38.02 -2.51
C GLU A 935 35.79 -38.94 -2.72
N GLU A 936 35.96 -39.49 -3.93
CA GLU A 936 37.17 -40.20 -4.38
C GLU A 936 38.36 -39.24 -4.63
N GLY A 937 38.19 -37.93 -4.47
CA GLY A 937 39.24 -36.92 -4.63
C GLY A 937 39.70 -36.68 -6.07
N SER A 938 38.99 -37.23 -7.06
CA SER A 938 39.32 -37.09 -8.49
C SER A 938 38.89 -35.74 -9.09
N LEU A 939 37.96 -35.04 -8.42
CA LEU A 939 37.49 -33.69 -8.76
C LEU A 939 37.48 -32.77 -7.53
N PRO A 940 37.74 -31.47 -7.69
CA PRO A 940 37.59 -30.50 -6.60
C PRO A 940 36.12 -30.27 -6.25
N ALA A 941 35.82 -29.93 -4.99
CA ALA A 941 34.46 -29.74 -4.49
C ALA A 941 33.63 -28.71 -5.28
N ASP A 942 34.28 -27.68 -5.86
CA ASP A 942 33.63 -26.66 -6.68
C ASP A 942 32.95 -27.23 -7.95
N ALA A 943 33.31 -28.45 -8.38
CA ALA A 943 32.63 -29.12 -9.49
C ALA A 943 31.12 -29.32 -9.23
N LEU A 944 30.72 -29.51 -7.97
CA LEU A 944 29.31 -29.65 -7.56
C LEU A 944 28.51 -28.35 -7.67
N LEU A 945 29.17 -27.20 -7.87
CA LEU A 945 28.54 -25.87 -7.99
C LEU A 945 28.36 -25.43 -9.46
N SER A 946 28.65 -26.30 -10.44
CA SER A 946 28.80 -25.93 -11.86
C SER A 946 27.69 -26.41 -12.82
N ASP A 947 26.64 -27.10 -12.36
CA ASP A 947 25.59 -27.71 -13.21
C ASP A 947 24.31 -26.85 -13.35
N ASP A 948 24.39 -25.54 -13.11
CA ASP A 948 23.32 -24.54 -13.39
C ASP A 948 23.87 -23.34 -14.22
N GLU A 949 24.19 -23.59 -15.50
CA GLU A 949 23.80 -22.72 -16.63
C GLU A 949 24.24 -23.34 -17.98
N SER A 950 23.29 -23.95 -18.72
CA SER A 950 23.38 -24.16 -20.19
C SER A 950 22.12 -24.83 -20.76
N ASP A 951 21.04 -24.05 -20.92
CA ASP A 951 20.01 -24.36 -21.94
C ASP A 951 19.45 -23.04 -22.50
N ASP A 952 19.67 -22.79 -23.78
CA ASP A 952 19.47 -21.49 -24.43
C ASP A 952 18.00 -21.33 -24.88
N GLY A 953 17.17 -20.65 -24.07
CA GLY A 953 15.71 -20.65 -24.25
C GLY A 953 14.99 -19.45 -23.64
N ALA A 954 15.05 -18.29 -24.30
CA ALA A 954 14.43 -17.06 -23.81
C ALA A 954 12.90 -17.15 -23.59
N ASN A 955 12.42 -16.44 -22.55
CA ASN A 955 11.00 -16.25 -22.19
C ASN A 955 10.21 -17.50 -21.72
N HIS A 956 10.71 -18.20 -20.69
CA HIS A 956 9.81 -18.90 -19.76
C HIS A 956 9.98 -18.40 -18.32
N ALA A 957 8.85 -18.06 -17.68
CA ALA A 957 8.81 -17.79 -16.25
C ALA A 957 9.02 -19.09 -15.46
N HIS A 958 9.44 -18.95 -14.21
CA HIS A 958 9.73 -20.04 -13.28
C HIS A 958 8.47 -20.89 -12.99
N ASP A 959 8.26 -21.95 -13.78
CA ASP A 959 7.13 -22.88 -13.66
C ASP A 959 7.34 -23.86 -12.50
N ASP A 960 6.73 -23.54 -11.37
CA ASP A 960 6.73 -24.30 -10.12
C ASP A 960 5.81 -25.54 -10.13
N GLU A 961 5.16 -25.85 -11.27
CA GLU A 961 4.24 -26.99 -11.45
C GLU A 961 4.70 -27.98 -12.55
N ARG A 962 5.94 -27.83 -13.06
CA ARG A 962 6.49 -28.56 -14.23
C ARG A 962 6.63 -30.07 -14.04
N SER A 963 6.68 -30.54 -12.79
CA SER A 963 6.60 -31.96 -12.40
C SER A 963 5.15 -32.35 -12.09
N SER A 964 4.58 -31.78 -11.02
CA SER A 964 3.22 -32.02 -10.52
C SER A 964 2.49 -30.72 -10.18
N THR A 965 1.15 -30.77 -10.15
CA THR A 965 0.32 -29.63 -9.74
C THR A 965 0.37 -29.41 -8.23
N GLN A 966 0.65 -28.17 -7.79
CA GLN A 966 0.79 -27.79 -6.37
C GLN A 966 -0.53 -27.93 -5.57
N TYR A 967 -1.67 -27.99 -6.24
CA TYR A 967 -2.99 -28.20 -5.65
C TYR A 967 -3.93 -28.88 -6.66
N ASN A 968 -4.96 -29.58 -6.17
CA ASN A 968 -5.93 -30.25 -7.04
C ASN A 968 -6.86 -29.21 -7.71
N TYR A 969 -6.64 -28.96 -9.00
CA TYR A 969 -7.41 -27.99 -9.79
C TYR A 969 -8.94 -28.24 -9.78
N SER A 970 -9.39 -29.48 -9.65
CA SER A 970 -10.83 -29.81 -9.57
C SER A 970 -11.41 -29.40 -8.21
N MET A 971 -10.71 -29.70 -7.12
CA MET A 971 -11.14 -29.29 -5.77
C MET A 971 -11.09 -27.77 -5.60
N PHE A 972 -10.09 -27.12 -6.18
CA PHE A 972 -9.99 -25.65 -6.23
C PHE A 972 -11.28 -25.02 -6.74
N HIS A 973 -11.78 -25.49 -7.89
CA HIS A 973 -13.02 -24.95 -8.47
C HIS A 973 -14.29 -25.37 -7.74
N ILE A 974 -14.34 -26.56 -7.13
CA ILE A 974 -15.45 -26.94 -6.24
C ILE A 974 -15.53 -25.98 -5.04
N ILE A 975 -14.40 -25.65 -4.42
CA ILE A 975 -14.35 -24.71 -3.28
C ILE A 975 -14.74 -23.29 -3.71
N PHE A 976 -14.33 -22.83 -4.90
CA PHE A 976 -14.79 -21.55 -5.46
C PHE A 976 -16.30 -21.56 -5.81
N PHE A 977 -16.87 -22.68 -6.29
CA PHE A 977 -18.32 -22.82 -6.46
C PHE A 977 -19.06 -22.68 -5.11
N LEU A 978 -18.61 -23.41 -4.08
CA LEU A 978 -19.18 -23.31 -2.72
C LEU A 978 -19.07 -21.88 -2.16
N ALA A 979 -17.98 -21.15 -2.46
CA ALA A 979 -17.85 -19.74 -2.13
C ALA A 979 -18.87 -18.84 -2.86
N THR A 980 -19.17 -19.06 -4.14
CA THR A 980 -20.23 -18.30 -4.84
C THR A 980 -21.62 -18.55 -4.25
N ALA A 981 -21.91 -19.78 -3.80
CA ALA A 981 -23.14 -20.10 -3.09
C ALA A 981 -23.18 -19.42 -1.71
N TRP A 982 -22.07 -19.41 -0.97
CA TRP A 982 -21.94 -18.63 0.27
C TRP A 982 -22.16 -17.14 0.05
N VAL A 983 -21.49 -16.51 -0.92
CA VAL A 983 -21.68 -15.08 -1.25
C VAL A 983 -23.13 -14.79 -1.61
N SER A 984 -23.76 -15.63 -2.43
CA SER A 984 -25.16 -15.46 -2.81
C SER A 984 -26.07 -15.47 -1.59
N THR A 985 -25.95 -16.49 -0.73
CA THR A 985 -26.77 -16.68 0.46
C THR A 985 -26.51 -15.58 1.51
N LEU A 986 -25.25 -15.21 1.72
CA LEU A 986 -24.83 -14.13 2.61
C LEU A 986 -25.47 -12.78 2.25
N LEU A 987 -25.55 -12.48 0.94
CA LEU A 987 -26.16 -11.26 0.41
C LEU A 987 -27.69 -11.28 0.47
N THR A 988 -28.33 -12.44 0.32
CA THR A 988 -29.80 -12.53 0.21
C THR A 988 -30.54 -12.93 1.50
N LEU A 989 -29.83 -13.39 2.53
CA LEU A 989 -30.36 -13.84 3.83
C LEU A 989 -31.27 -12.84 4.57
N ASN A 990 -31.22 -11.55 4.23
CA ASN A 990 -31.93 -10.45 4.92
C ASN A 990 -32.80 -9.57 4.01
N PHE A 991 -33.13 -10.05 2.80
CA PHE A 991 -33.78 -9.21 1.80
C PHE A 991 -35.15 -8.68 2.26
N GLU A 992 -36.07 -9.56 2.67
CA GLU A 992 -37.48 -9.19 2.98
C GLU A 992 -37.63 -8.16 4.11
N GLU A 993 -36.71 -8.12 5.07
CA GLU A 993 -36.73 -7.15 6.17
C GLU A 993 -36.22 -5.77 5.73
N SER A 994 -35.14 -5.74 4.92
CA SER A 994 -34.58 -4.48 4.37
C SER A 994 -35.59 -3.69 3.52
N THR A 995 -36.49 -4.40 2.84
CA THR A 995 -37.53 -3.84 1.96
C THR A 995 -38.65 -3.10 2.71
N ARG A 996 -38.86 -3.37 4.01
CA ARG A 996 -39.95 -2.73 4.79
C ARG A 996 -39.60 -1.32 5.26
N ASP A 997 -38.32 -1.07 5.53
CA ASP A 997 -37.82 0.18 6.14
C ASP A 997 -37.14 1.13 5.14
N GLY A 998 -36.94 0.70 3.89
CA GLY A 998 -36.21 1.48 2.87
C GLY A 998 -34.72 1.69 3.20
N GLN A 999 -34.12 0.80 3.99
CA GLN A 999 -32.76 0.93 4.50
C GLN A 999 -31.82 -0.12 3.88
N PHE A 1000 -30.56 0.27 3.65
CA PHE A 1000 -29.52 -0.61 3.09
C PHE A 1000 -29.50 -1.99 3.77
N ALA A 1001 -29.59 -3.05 2.97
CA ALA A 1001 -29.66 -4.43 3.42
C ALA A 1001 -28.47 -4.79 4.34
N THR A 1002 -28.76 -4.95 5.63
CA THR A 1002 -27.74 -5.32 6.63
C THR A 1002 -27.43 -6.80 6.52
N VAL A 1003 -26.21 -7.13 6.07
CA VAL A 1003 -25.75 -8.49 5.79
C VAL A 1003 -25.73 -9.36 7.06
N GLY A 1004 -26.29 -10.57 6.97
CA GLY A 1004 -26.04 -11.68 7.90
C GLY A 1004 -26.71 -11.63 9.29
N ARG A 1005 -27.70 -10.76 9.54
CA ARG A 1005 -28.41 -10.68 10.83
C ARG A 1005 -29.71 -11.49 10.83
N THR A 1006 -29.64 -12.81 10.98
CA THR A 1006 -30.83 -13.67 11.19
C THR A 1006 -30.59 -14.72 12.27
N TYR A 1007 -31.67 -15.20 12.88
CA TYR A 1007 -31.66 -16.43 13.68
C TYR A 1007 -31.04 -17.62 12.93
N GLY A 1008 -31.27 -17.75 11.62
CA GLY A 1008 -30.64 -18.80 10.81
C GLY A 1008 -29.11 -18.67 10.77
N ALA A 1009 -28.58 -17.46 10.53
CA ALA A 1009 -27.14 -17.19 10.52
C ALA A 1009 -26.51 -17.41 11.91
N SER A 1010 -27.18 -16.98 12.98
CA SER A 1010 -26.76 -17.22 14.36
C SER A 1010 -26.70 -18.72 14.69
N TRP A 1011 -27.77 -19.47 14.39
CA TRP A 1011 -27.80 -20.93 14.64
C TRP A 1011 -26.75 -21.70 13.84
N VAL A 1012 -26.52 -21.36 12.57
CA VAL A 1012 -25.45 -21.98 11.77
C VAL A 1012 -24.08 -21.73 12.41
N LYS A 1013 -23.81 -20.54 12.95
CA LYS A 1013 -22.54 -20.23 13.65
C LYS A 1013 -22.41 -20.96 15.00
N ILE A 1014 -23.50 -21.07 15.77
CA ILE A 1014 -23.53 -21.84 17.03
C ILE A 1014 -23.24 -23.33 16.75
N VAL A 1015 -23.94 -23.93 15.79
CA VAL A 1015 -23.75 -25.33 15.41
C VAL A 1015 -22.35 -25.56 14.81
N SER A 1016 -21.81 -24.61 14.03
CA SER A 1016 -20.42 -24.67 13.55
C SER A 1016 -19.41 -24.66 14.71
N ALA A 1017 -19.62 -23.86 15.74
CA ALA A 1017 -18.77 -23.86 16.93
C ALA A 1017 -18.85 -25.21 17.69
N TRP A 1018 -20.03 -25.83 17.79
CA TRP A 1018 -20.19 -27.15 18.42
C TRP A 1018 -19.54 -28.27 17.60
N ILE A 1019 -19.70 -28.25 16.26
CA ILE A 1019 -19.03 -29.18 15.34
C ILE A 1019 -17.50 -29.03 15.45
N CYS A 1020 -16.98 -27.82 15.55
CA CYS A 1020 -15.55 -27.55 15.76
C CYS A 1020 -15.02 -28.25 17.03
N HIS A 1021 -15.73 -28.08 18.14
CA HIS A 1021 -15.38 -28.73 19.41
C HIS A 1021 -15.44 -30.26 19.27
N GLY A 1022 -16.53 -30.79 18.71
CA GLY A 1022 -16.71 -32.23 18.52
C GLY A 1022 -15.65 -32.87 17.62
N MET A 1023 -15.27 -32.20 16.53
CA MET A 1023 -14.20 -32.66 15.63
C MET A 1023 -12.84 -32.68 16.33
N TYR A 1024 -12.49 -31.65 17.13
CA TYR A 1024 -11.20 -31.64 17.83
C TYR A 1024 -11.14 -32.67 18.96
N ILE A 1025 -12.23 -32.86 19.72
CA ILE A 1025 -12.34 -33.97 20.69
C ILE A 1025 -12.16 -35.31 19.95
N TRP A 1026 -12.80 -35.49 18.80
CA TRP A 1026 -12.65 -36.72 18.02
C TRP A 1026 -11.21 -36.94 17.52
N THR A 1027 -10.49 -35.91 17.07
CA THR A 1027 -9.07 -36.07 16.67
C THR A 1027 -8.14 -36.45 17.84
N LEU A 1028 -8.48 -36.08 19.07
CA LEU A 1028 -7.71 -36.50 20.27
C LEU A 1028 -8.09 -37.90 20.77
N VAL A 1029 -9.33 -38.33 20.56
CA VAL A 1029 -9.88 -39.56 21.17
C VAL A 1029 -9.96 -40.74 20.19
N ALA A 1030 -10.01 -40.50 18.87
CA ALA A 1030 -10.10 -41.55 17.86
C ALA A 1030 -8.92 -42.55 17.86
N PRO A 1031 -7.65 -42.15 18.09
CA PRO A 1031 -6.55 -43.11 18.22
C PRO A 1031 -6.75 -44.09 19.38
N ILE A 1032 -7.29 -43.60 20.51
CA ILE A 1032 -7.51 -44.38 21.74
C ILE A 1032 -8.69 -45.36 21.56
N LEU A 1033 -9.73 -44.96 20.83
CA LEU A 1033 -10.92 -45.79 20.60
C LEU A 1033 -10.77 -46.78 19.44
N LEU A 1034 -9.84 -46.55 18.51
CA LEU A 1034 -9.66 -47.35 17.28
C LEU A 1034 -8.15 -47.58 16.97
N PRO A 1035 -7.33 -48.10 17.91
CA PRO A 1035 -5.88 -48.22 17.73
C PRO A 1035 -5.49 -49.02 16.49
N GLU A 1036 -6.20 -50.11 16.20
CA GLU A 1036 -6.06 -50.96 14.99
C GLU A 1036 -6.15 -50.21 13.64
N ARG A 1037 -6.57 -48.93 13.64
CA ARG A 1037 -6.67 -48.07 12.46
C ARG A 1037 -5.57 -47.00 12.36
N PHE A 1038 -4.79 -46.80 13.42
CA PHE A 1038 -3.77 -45.76 13.52
C PHE A 1038 -2.38 -46.30 13.87
N ASP A 1039 -2.26 -47.54 14.36
CA ASP A 1039 -1.00 -48.27 14.54
C ASP A 1039 -0.50 -48.82 13.18
N SER A 1040 -0.09 -47.94 12.26
CA SER A 1040 0.37 -48.28 10.89
C SER A 1040 1.61 -47.50 10.48
#